data_AF-A0A3Q3JPV3-F1
#
_entry.id   AF-A0A3Q3JPV3-F1
#
_cell.length_a   1.000
_cell.length_b   1.000
_cell.length_c   1.000
_cell.angle_alpha   90.00
_cell.angle_beta   90.00
_cell.angle_gamma   90.00
#
_symmetry.space_group_name_H-M   'P 1'
#
loop_
_entity.id
_entity.type
_entity.pdbx_description
1 polymer ?
#
loop_
_entity_poly.entity_id
_entity_poly.type
_entity_poly.pdbx_seq_one_letter_code
_entity_poly.pdbx_strand_id
1 'polypeptide(L)'
;MFSRSLNVCVTLCLWITALTSPESVSARKQDDSFFTASIYRARCASRCLSLHITRISAFFKHSQNNGSLVWCQNHKQCSKCLEPCKESWDLKENQCQDLCEPLFPKKHYECLTSCEFLKSIEGVKQGDCPAPEKASGFAAACVESCEEDGECSAVKRCCSNGCGHTCQLPKNLYKGVPLKPRKDLVFLEQPSGQLEIHWSSKFNISVEPVLYVVQRRWNYGIHPSEDDATEWQTVAQTAEERVQLADIRASRWYQFRVAAVNVHGTRGFTAPSKHFRSSRDPSAPPSPTGLRITNMSLGDEGLLTVRLNWTLPEEPDIPIHHYKVFWSWTVPTRSMVPSKKKRRKTTDGALRWVNLEGLQQNSSYTVELQAVTYWGQVRLKSSKASLRFSTTQNNESVKSVLKSKKDDISSLGSTLPKRPAGPLEVGTPFYQDGQLQVRVYWKHRGDPTVSRYHVQWMPEYCSHNETRGPEKSVTQENYINLPGLLFSCKYKVTVHMLKSKRRSKDESTTFLTPSCATIRSKTHKYIPCPGEGVPSHPKVLAKPENLTASFSINEGNITGNFLWRVSRVAPHQRITGFQVTWAEITTESRQNSLPNSIISQSQILPPDHNLLVVSNLRPSTYYRLEVQVITTGGEGPATVKTFQTPNILPVIQHRPRLRQHHSHHQKPLVERH
;
A
#
# COMPACT_ATOMS: atom_id res chain seq x y z
N MET A 1 51.56 55.41 -25.63
CA MET A 1 51.91 56.38 -24.56
C MET A 1 50.82 56.26 -23.49
N PHE A 2 51.08 55.47 -22.44
CA PHE A 2 51.27 55.91 -21.02
C PHE A 2 50.03 56.63 -20.46
N SER A 3 49.39 56.20 -19.36
CA SER A 3 49.96 55.83 -18.05
C SER A 3 48.91 55.02 -17.25
N ARG A 4 49.25 53.84 -16.73
CA ARG A 4 49.57 53.53 -15.31
C ARG A 4 48.35 53.52 -14.35
N SER A 5 48.19 52.67 -13.34
CA SER A 5 48.78 51.41 -12.85
C SER A 5 48.46 51.38 -11.34
N LEU A 6 47.97 50.22 -10.82
CA LEU A 6 48.24 49.66 -9.47
C LEU A 6 47.85 50.51 -8.23
N ASN A 7 47.40 50.02 -7.08
CA ASN A 7 47.37 48.74 -6.36
C ASN A 7 46.32 48.95 -5.23
N VAL A 8 45.72 47.95 -4.58
CA VAL A 8 46.36 47.09 -3.57
C VAL A 8 45.45 45.89 -3.28
N CYS A 9 46.06 44.71 -3.32
CA CYS A 9 45.61 43.43 -2.79
C CYS A 9 45.21 43.45 -1.31
N VAL A 10 44.21 42.66 -0.91
CA VAL A 10 44.34 41.67 0.20
C VAL A 10 43.44 40.46 -0.10
N THR A 11 44.10 39.37 -0.49
CA THR A 11 43.85 37.94 -0.23
C THR A 11 42.56 37.48 0.47
N LEU A 12 41.85 36.50 -0.12
CA LEU A 12 41.90 35.12 0.39
C LEU A 12 41.48 34.12 -0.70
N CYS A 13 42.25 33.04 -0.77
CA CYS A 13 42.20 31.97 -1.74
C CYS A 13 41.27 30.83 -1.26
N LEU A 14 40.76 30.06 -2.23
CA LEU A 14 40.69 28.60 -2.28
C LEU A 14 39.38 27.83 -1.90
N TRP A 15 39.02 26.94 -2.85
CA TRP A 15 38.08 25.79 -2.89
C TRP A 15 36.56 26.01 -2.92
N ILE A 16 35.98 25.94 -4.12
CA ILE A 16 34.63 25.38 -4.31
C ILE A 16 34.76 24.16 -5.23
N THR A 17 34.93 23.00 -4.61
CA THR A 17 34.60 21.72 -5.23
C THR A 17 33.08 21.69 -5.43
N ALA A 18 32.65 21.43 -6.66
CA ALA A 18 31.25 21.22 -6.98
C ALA A 18 30.75 19.93 -6.29
N LEU A 19 30.00 20.08 -5.21
CA LEU A 19 29.14 19.04 -4.65
C LEU A 19 27.85 18.99 -5.49
N THR A 20 27.90 18.25 -6.61
CA THR A 20 26.68 17.73 -7.22
C THR A 20 26.27 16.50 -6.43
N SER A 21 25.27 16.63 -5.56
CA SER A 21 24.61 15.48 -4.95
C SER A 21 23.80 14.72 -6.03
N PRO A 22 24.04 13.43 -6.25
CA PRO A 22 23.21 12.61 -7.13
C PRO A 22 22.00 12.08 -6.33
N GLU A 23 21.13 12.97 -5.85
CA GLU A 23 19.89 12.59 -5.16
C GLU A 23 18.70 13.27 -5.84
N SER A 24 18.26 12.75 -6.99
CA SER A 24 16.86 12.91 -7.45
C SER A 24 16.47 12.04 -8.65
N VAL A 25 17.39 11.31 -9.28
CA VAL A 25 17.05 10.40 -10.40
C VAL A 25 16.74 8.96 -9.92
N SER A 26 16.97 8.63 -8.64
CA SER A 26 16.82 7.26 -8.13
C SER A 26 15.39 6.85 -7.70
N ALA A 27 14.48 7.81 -7.50
CA ALA A 27 13.18 7.54 -6.87
C ALA A 27 12.14 6.81 -7.76
N ARG A 28 12.44 6.53 -9.04
CA ARG A 28 11.58 5.71 -9.94
C ARG A 28 12.20 4.38 -10.38
N LYS A 29 13.45 4.09 -10.01
CA LYS A 29 14.11 2.80 -10.30
C LYS A 29 13.99 1.79 -9.15
N GLN A 30 13.56 2.22 -7.97
CA GLN A 30 13.62 1.39 -6.76
C GLN A 30 12.43 0.42 -6.63
N ASP A 31 11.30 0.72 -7.27
CA ASP A 31 10.07 -0.06 -7.17
C ASP A 31 10.19 -1.44 -7.85
N ASP A 32 10.89 -1.54 -8.98
CA ASP A 32 11.14 -2.84 -9.66
C ASP A 32 12.22 -3.72 -8.99
N SER A 33 13.04 -3.14 -8.09
CA SER A 33 14.28 -3.79 -7.60
C SER A 33 14.05 -4.89 -6.56
N PHE A 34 13.01 -4.77 -5.71
CA PHE A 34 12.65 -5.78 -4.72
C PHE A 34 12.00 -7.01 -5.37
N PHE A 35 11.25 -6.81 -6.46
CA PHE A 35 10.53 -7.87 -7.16
C PHE A 35 11.47 -8.88 -7.85
N THR A 36 12.69 -8.46 -8.21
CA THR A 36 13.67 -9.29 -8.93
C THR A 36 14.71 -9.94 -8.04
N ALA A 37 15.03 -9.38 -6.87
CA ALA A 37 16.11 -9.90 -6.00
C ALA A 37 15.89 -11.35 -5.55
N SER A 38 14.66 -11.69 -5.14
CA SER A 38 14.30 -13.08 -4.77
C SER A 38 14.42 -14.06 -5.94
N ILE A 39 14.11 -13.61 -7.15
CA ILE A 39 14.25 -14.41 -8.37
C ILE A 39 15.74 -14.62 -8.67
N TYR A 40 16.58 -13.58 -8.61
CA TYR A 40 18.02 -13.71 -8.84
C TYR A 40 18.68 -14.67 -7.84
N ARG A 41 18.32 -14.57 -6.56
CA ARG A 41 18.75 -15.51 -5.51
C ARG A 41 18.31 -16.94 -5.79
N ALA A 42 17.08 -17.13 -6.26
CA ALA A 42 16.60 -18.46 -6.68
C ALA A 42 17.34 -19.00 -7.92
N ARG A 43 17.68 -18.15 -8.90
CA ARG A 43 18.51 -18.53 -10.06
C ARG A 43 19.92 -18.94 -9.63
N CYS A 44 20.53 -18.18 -8.73
CA CYS A 44 21.83 -18.47 -8.11
C CYS A 44 21.80 -19.84 -7.40
N ALA A 45 20.81 -20.06 -6.55
CA ALA A 45 20.67 -21.32 -5.82
C ALA A 45 20.40 -22.50 -6.76
N SER A 46 19.58 -22.32 -7.80
CA SER A 46 19.35 -23.34 -8.84
C SER A 46 20.65 -23.75 -9.53
N ARG A 47 21.51 -22.79 -9.90
CA ARG A 47 22.82 -23.08 -10.49
C ARG A 47 23.71 -23.92 -9.56
N CYS A 48 23.74 -23.59 -8.27
CA CYS A 48 24.49 -24.37 -7.28
C CYS A 48 23.98 -25.82 -7.19
N LEU A 49 22.67 -26.02 -7.29
CA LEU A 49 22.09 -27.36 -7.35
C LEU A 49 22.46 -28.08 -8.65
N SER A 50 22.46 -27.39 -9.80
CA SER A 50 22.88 -27.95 -11.09
C SER A 50 24.31 -28.47 -11.05
N LEU A 51 25.24 -27.72 -10.45
CA LEU A 51 26.65 -28.12 -10.31
C LEU A 51 26.84 -29.41 -9.51
N HIS A 52 25.88 -29.75 -8.64
CA HIS A 52 25.90 -30.96 -7.81
C HIS A 52 24.82 -31.98 -8.17
N ILE A 53 24.17 -31.86 -9.34
CA ILE A 53 22.99 -32.65 -9.71
C ILE A 53 23.23 -34.16 -9.72
N THR A 54 24.45 -34.61 -10.07
CA THR A 54 24.82 -36.03 -10.09
C THR A 54 24.88 -36.63 -8.68
N ARG A 55 25.41 -35.88 -7.70
CA ARG A 55 25.47 -36.29 -6.29
C ARG A 55 24.08 -36.26 -5.65
N ILE A 56 23.29 -35.23 -5.97
CA ILE A 56 21.88 -35.12 -5.58
C ILE A 56 21.11 -36.34 -6.07
N SER A 57 21.20 -36.66 -7.36
CA SER A 57 20.50 -37.79 -7.98
C SER A 57 20.90 -39.14 -7.39
N ALA A 58 22.17 -39.32 -6.98
CA ALA A 58 22.62 -40.52 -6.28
C ALA A 58 22.05 -40.62 -4.86
N PHE A 59 21.94 -39.50 -4.13
CA PHE A 59 21.43 -39.46 -2.76
C PHE A 59 19.93 -39.75 -2.66
N PHE A 60 19.12 -39.21 -3.58
CA PHE A 60 17.66 -39.43 -3.61
C PHE A 60 17.24 -40.82 -4.10
N LYS A 61 18.17 -41.62 -4.63
CA LYS A 61 17.96 -43.07 -4.84
C LYS A 61 17.94 -43.86 -3.53
N HIS A 62 18.52 -43.32 -2.44
CA HIS A 62 18.71 -44.03 -1.17
C HIS A 62 18.02 -43.39 0.04
N SER A 63 17.53 -42.15 -0.06
CA SER A 63 16.76 -41.51 1.01
C SER A 63 15.67 -40.58 0.48
N GLN A 64 14.46 -40.75 0.98
CA GLN A 64 13.38 -39.78 0.88
C GLN A 64 13.37 -39.02 2.20
N ASN A 65 13.61 -37.71 2.23
CA ASN A 65 12.85 -36.81 3.12
C ASN A 65 13.26 -35.33 3.13
N ASN A 66 14.43 -34.94 2.62
CA ASN A 66 14.82 -33.53 2.68
C ASN A 66 15.23 -33.08 1.28
N GLY A 67 14.37 -32.33 0.58
CA GLY A 67 14.53 -31.93 -0.83
C GLY A 67 15.91 -31.36 -1.21
N SER A 68 16.19 -31.26 -2.51
CA SER A 68 17.53 -30.95 -3.07
C SER A 68 18.21 -29.72 -2.46
N LEU A 69 17.41 -28.68 -2.15
CA LEU A 69 17.89 -27.46 -1.49
C LEU A 69 18.41 -27.73 -0.07
N VAL A 70 17.68 -28.50 0.73
CA VAL A 70 18.06 -28.87 2.11
C VAL A 70 19.30 -29.77 2.11
N TRP A 71 19.39 -30.69 1.15
CA TRP A 71 20.61 -31.49 0.97
C TRP A 71 21.83 -30.60 0.71
N CYS A 72 21.70 -29.62 -0.20
CA CYS A 72 22.79 -28.72 -0.57
C CYS A 72 23.26 -27.85 0.59
N GLN A 73 22.32 -27.34 1.41
CA GLN A 73 22.62 -26.59 2.62
C GLN A 73 23.48 -27.39 3.61
N ASN A 74 23.29 -28.71 3.69
CA ASN A 74 24.05 -29.58 4.57
C ASN A 74 25.35 -30.13 3.94
N HIS A 75 25.54 -29.99 2.63
CA HIS A 75 26.70 -30.53 1.92
C HIS A 75 27.86 -29.51 1.88
N LYS A 76 29.03 -29.92 2.39
CA LYS A 76 30.22 -29.06 2.62
C LYS A 76 30.69 -28.17 1.46
N GLN A 77 30.48 -28.56 0.20
CA GLN A 77 30.84 -27.73 -0.97
C GLN A 77 29.64 -26.97 -1.54
N CYS A 78 28.45 -27.56 -1.46
CA CYS A 78 27.25 -26.98 -2.07
C CYS A 78 26.76 -25.80 -1.23
N SER A 79 26.88 -25.90 0.10
CA SER A 79 26.57 -24.83 1.03
C SER A 79 27.42 -23.58 0.80
N LYS A 80 28.69 -23.73 0.38
CA LYS A 80 29.57 -22.61 0.03
C LYS A 80 29.10 -21.86 -1.21
N CYS A 81 28.61 -22.60 -2.22
CA CYS A 81 28.00 -22.01 -3.41
C CYS A 81 26.68 -21.29 -3.08
N LEU A 82 25.91 -21.80 -2.11
CA LEU A 82 24.64 -21.17 -1.71
C LEU A 82 24.81 -19.89 -0.88
N GLU A 83 25.98 -19.64 -0.29
CA GLU A 83 26.18 -18.52 0.64
C GLU A 83 25.83 -17.16 0.02
N PRO A 84 26.32 -16.82 -1.20
CA PRO A 84 25.97 -15.56 -1.85
C PRO A 84 24.50 -15.48 -2.27
N CYS A 85 23.82 -16.63 -2.46
CA CYS A 85 22.44 -16.67 -2.90
C CYS A 85 21.42 -16.37 -1.77
N LYS A 86 21.87 -16.17 -0.52
CA LYS A 86 20.99 -15.92 0.62
C LYS A 86 20.52 -14.46 0.67
N GLU A 87 19.40 -14.22 1.36
CA GLU A 87 18.83 -12.87 1.51
C GLU A 87 19.69 -11.93 2.35
N SER A 88 20.46 -12.48 3.30
CA SER A 88 21.40 -11.74 4.15
C SER A 88 22.63 -11.20 3.41
N TRP A 89 22.79 -11.53 2.13
CA TRP A 89 23.92 -11.10 1.32
C TRP A 89 23.54 -9.83 0.54
N ASP A 90 24.24 -8.73 0.82
CA ASP A 90 24.07 -7.45 0.11
C ASP A 90 25.28 -7.17 -0.78
N LEU A 91 25.03 -7.12 -2.10
CA LEU A 91 26.05 -6.91 -3.12
C LEU A 91 26.34 -5.43 -3.40
N LYS A 92 25.58 -4.51 -2.80
CA LYS A 92 25.64 -3.08 -3.15
C LYS A 92 26.89 -2.34 -2.66
N GLU A 93 27.64 -2.90 -1.72
CA GLU A 93 28.77 -2.19 -1.08
C GLU A 93 30.13 -2.91 -1.16
N ASN A 94 30.19 -4.22 -1.46
CA ASN A 94 31.43 -5.01 -1.31
C ASN A 94 31.79 -5.85 -2.54
N GLN A 95 33.08 -6.10 -2.77
CA GLN A 95 33.53 -7.02 -3.81
C GLN A 95 33.30 -8.48 -3.38
N CYS A 96 33.08 -9.38 -4.34
CA CYS A 96 32.87 -10.81 -4.05
C CYS A 96 34.04 -11.43 -3.28
N GLN A 97 35.27 -10.95 -3.51
CA GLN A 97 36.47 -11.39 -2.80
C GLN A 97 36.38 -11.09 -1.30
N ASP A 98 36.07 -9.84 -0.95
CA ASP A 98 36.00 -9.33 0.42
C ASP A 98 34.95 -10.06 1.26
N LEU A 99 33.89 -10.56 0.63
CA LEU A 99 32.83 -11.29 1.30
C LEU A 99 33.12 -12.79 1.42
N CYS A 100 33.74 -13.40 0.41
CA CYS A 100 33.99 -14.85 0.38
C CYS A 100 35.26 -15.27 1.12
N GLU A 101 36.32 -14.46 1.12
CA GLU A 101 37.59 -14.80 1.78
C GLU A 101 37.49 -14.93 3.31
N PRO A 102 36.83 -14.01 4.04
CA PRO A 102 36.71 -14.13 5.50
C PRO A 102 35.87 -15.33 5.94
N LEU A 103 34.83 -15.66 5.17
CA LEU A 103 33.94 -16.78 5.47
C LEU A 103 34.55 -18.14 5.08
N PHE A 104 35.34 -18.17 4.01
CA PHE A 104 35.97 -19.39 3.51
C PHE A 104 37.47 -19.21 3.23
N PRO A 105 38.32 -19.21 4.27
CA PRO A 105 39.77 -19.00 4.12
C PRO A 105 40.49 -20.03 3.24
N LYS A 106 39.85 -21.20 3.00
CA LYS A 106 40.37 -22.27 2.14
C LYS A 106 39.29 -22.68 1.14
N LYS A 107 39.65 -22.70 -0.16
CA LYS A 107 38.79 -23.12 -1.27
C LYS A 107 37.48 -22.32 -1.34
N HIS A 108 37.59 -20.99 -1.55
CA HIS A 108 36.47 -20.07 -1.71
C HIS A 108 35.94 -19.96 -3.16
N TYR A 109 36.50 -20.71 -4.11
CA TYR A 109 36.13 -20.60 -5.53
C TYR A 109 34.62 -20.84 -5.81
N GLU A 110 33.99 -21.76 -5.07
CA GLU A 110 32.54 -22.00 -5.14
C GLU A 110 31.72 -20.76 -4.73
N CYS A 111 32.19 -20.02 -3.72
CA CYS A 111 31.57 -18.78 -3.26
C CYS A 111 31.81 -17.64 -4.27
N LEU A 112 33.04 -17.48 -4.76
CA LEU A 112 33.35 -16.43 -5.74
C LEU A 112 32.54 -16.59 -7.02
N THR A 113 32.55 -17.78 -7.61
CA THR A 113 31.84 -18.04 -8.87
C THR A 113 30.33 -17.92 -8.75
N SER A 114 29.74 -18.19 -7.58
CA SER A 114 28.31 -17.97 -7.31
C SER A 114 27.99 -16.50 -7.05
N CYS A 115 28.86 -15.77 -6.35
CA CYS A 115 28.73 -14.34 -6.14
C CYS A 115 28.84 -13.54 -7.45
N GLU A 116 29.85 -13.84 -8.27
CA GLU A 116 30.02 -13.22 -9.59
C GLU A 116 28.82 -13.52 -10.50
N PHE A 117 28.31 -14.75 -10.46
CA PHE A 117 27.09 -15.10 -11.19
C PHE A 117 25.89 -14.30 -10.70
N LEU A 118 25.67 -14.18 -9.38
CA LEU A 118 24.58 -13.38 -8.82
C LEU A 118 24.69 -11.91 -9.27
N LYS A 119 25.88 -11.32 -9.18
CA LYS A 119 26.16 -9.97 -9.67
C LYS A 119 25.86 -9.82 -11.17
N SER A 120 26.27 -10.79 -11.98
CA SER A 120 26.00 -10.78 -13.42
C SER A 120 24.50 -10.83 -13.74
N ILE A 121 23.71 -11.65 -13.04
CA ILE A 121 22.27 -11.77 -13.33
C ILE A 121 21.43 -10.63 -12.76
N GLU A 122 21.98 -9.81 -11.85
CA GLU A 122 21.38 -8.55 -11.42
C GLU A 122 21.47 -7.48 -12.51
N GLY A 123 22.57 -7.45 -13.25
CA GLY A 123 22.79 -6.54 -14.38
C GLY A 123 22.30 -7.06 -15.73
N VAL A 124 22.03 -8.37 -15.86
CA VAL A 124 21.64 -9.01 -17.13
C VAL A 124 20.21 -9.56 -17.09
N LYS A 125 19.37 -9.06 -18.00
CA LYS A 125 18.01 -9.54 -18.19
C LYS A 125 17.97 -10.87 -18.97
N GLN A 126 16.85 -11.58 -18.80
CA GLN A 126 16.64 -12.90 -19.38
C GLN A 126 16.47 -12.87 -20.91
N GLY A 127 16.87 -13.97 -21.58
CA GLY A 127 16.81 -14.16 -23.04
C GLY A 127 18.10 -13.71 -23.73
N ASP A 128 18.19 -13.80 -25.05
CA ASP A 128 19.40 -13.48 -25.85
C ASP A 128 19.18 -12.20 -26.68
N CYS A 129 20.24 -11.44 -26.93
CA CYS A 129 20.15 -10.33 -27.89
C CYS A 129 19.87 -10.85 -29.31
N PRO A 130 18.95 -10.22 -30.06
CA PRO A 130 18.77 -10.54 -31.47
C PRO A 130 20.05 -10.21 -32.26
N ALA A 131 20.33 -11.02 -33.28
CA ALA A 131 21.42 -10.74 -34.22
C ALA A 131 21.24 -9.34 -34.86
N PRO A 132 22.32 -8.54 -35.00
CA PRO A 132 22.29 -7.18 -35.53
C PRO A 132 21.56 -7.04 -36.87
N GLU A 133 21.69 -8.01 -37.76
CA GLU A 133 21.09 -8.00 -39.11
C GLU A 133 19.57 -8.12 -39.08
N LYS A 134 19.01 -8.53 -37.93
CA LYS A 134 17.57 -8.65 -37.69
C LYS A 134 16.99 -7.43 -36.97
N ALA A 135 17.81 -6.42 -36.65
CA ALA A 135 17.34 -5.16 -36.09
C ALA A 135 16.55 -4.38 -37.17
N SER A 136 15.44 -3.75 -36.78
CA SER A 136 14.62 -2.93 -37.69
C SER A 136 14.00 -1.75 -36.95
N GLY A 137 13.63 -0.70 -37.70
CA GLY A 137 13.12 0.55 -37.11
C GLY A 137 14.14 1.18 -36.16
N PHE A 138 13.69 1.62 -34.98
CA PHE A 138 14.57 2.20 -33.96
C PHE A 138 15.65 1.23 -33.47
N ALA A 139 15.41 -0.08 -33.49
CA ALA A 139 16.40 -1.06 -33.06
C ALA A 139 17.65 -1.08 -33.96
N ALA A 140 17.55 -0.65 -35.22
CA ALA A 140 18.65 -0.58 -36.18
C ALA A 140 19.34 0.81 -36.23
N ALA A 141 18.88 1.77 -35.43
CA ALA A 141 19.45 3.12 -35.43
C ALA A 141 20.86 3.12 -34.84
N CYS A 142 21.82 3.76 -35.51
CA CYS A 142 23.19 3.93 -35.01
C CYS A 142 23.25 4.98 -33.90
N VAL A 143 22.75 4.62 -32.73
CA VAL A 143 22.71 5.45 -31.52
C VAL A 143 23.13 4.61 -30.32
N GLU A 144 23.82 5.25 -29.36
CA GLU A 144 24.06 4.67 -28.04
C GLU A 144 22.92 5.11 -27.11
N SER A 145 21.88 4.29 -27.05
CA SER A 145 20.68 4.58 -26.24
C SER A 145 20.64 3.84 -24.90
N CYS A 146 21.58 2.91 -24.70
CA CYS A 146 21.76 2.19 -23.46
C CYS A 146 23.19 1.64 -23.37
N GLU A 147 23.69 1.43 -22.16
CA GLU A 147 24.94 0.70 -21.89
C GLU A 147 24.66 -0.65 -21.21
N GLU A 148 23.63 -0.71 -20.37
CA GLU A 148 23.27 -1.89 -19.59
C GLU A 148 21.79 -2.24 -19.73
N ASP A 149 21.44 -3.52 -19.52
CA ASP A 149 20.05 -3.97 -19.58
C ASP A 149 19.13 -3.22 -18.58
N GLY A 150 19.68 -2.75 -17.46
CA GLY A 150 18.98 -2.00 -16.42
C GLY A 150 18.49 -0.61 -16.85
N GLU A 151 19.00 -0.06 -17.96
CA GLU A 151 18.56 1.21 -18.53
C GLU A 151 17.34 1.04 -19.44
N CYS A 152 17.15 -0.18 -19.95
CA CYS A 152 16.00 -0.52 -20.76
C CYS A 152 14.75 -0.77 -19.90
N SER A 153 13.58 -0.34 -20.37
CA SER A 153 12.33 -0.59 -19.68
C SER A 153 11.82 -2.02 -19.86
N ALA A 154 11.08 -2.52 -18.87
CA ALA A 154 10.46 -3.86 -18.87
C ALA A 154 11.48 -4.98 -19.19
N VAL A 155 11.13 -5.93 -20.05
CA VAL A 155 11.96 -7.09 -20.40
C VAL A 155 12.98 -6.81 -21.52
N LYS A 156 13.09 -5.57 -22.01
CA LYS A 156 14.02 -5.22 -23.09
C LYS A 156 15.46 -5.25 -22.59
N ARG A 157 16.36 -5.74 -23.44
CA ARG A 157 17.80 -5.83 -23.23
C ARG A 157 18.53 -4.75 -24.01
N CYS A 158 19.67 -4.31 -23.49
CA CYS A 158 20.57 -3.45 -24.23
C CYS A 158 21.38 -4.31 -25.20
N CYS A 159 21.14 -4.12 -26.50
CA CYS A 159 21.70 -5.00 -27.52
C CYS A 159 22.39 -4.18 -28.61
N SER A 160 23.59 -4.63 -28.99
CA SER A 160 24.29 -4.08 -30.14
C SER A 160 23.51 -4.36 -31.42
N ASN A 161 23.44 -3.35 -32.29
CA ASN A 161 22.87 -3.45 -33.64
C ASN A 161 23.91 -3.31 -34.75
N GLY A 162 25.21 -3.44 -34.41
CA GLY A 162 26.33 -3.39 -35.35
C GLY A 162 27.00 -2.01 -35.46
N CYS A 163 26.33 -0.93 -35.05
CA CYS A 163 26.91 0.43 -35.03
C CYS A 163 26.65 1.20 -33.72
N GLY A 164 25.73 0.73 -32.87
CA GLY A 164 25.50 1.24 -31.51
C GLY A 164 24.69 0.25 -30.67
N HIS A 165 24.15 0.70 -29.53
CA HIS A 165 23.31 -0.11 -28.63
C HIS A 165 21.89 0.44 -28.48
N THR A 166 20.92 -0.45 -28.66
CA THR A 166 19.50 -0.13 -28.51
C THR A 166 18.77 -1.11 -27.62
N CYS A 167 17.72 -0.62 -26.94
CA CYS A 167 16.84 -1.45 -26.12
C CYS A 167 15.93 -2.32 -26.99
N GLN A 168 16.29 -3.61 -27.11
CA GLN A 168 15.63 -4.56 -27.99
C GLN A 168 14.90 -5.66 -27.21
N LEU A 169 13.88 -6.25 -27.82
CA LEU A 169 13.20 -7.42 -27.25
C LEU A 169 14.12 -8.64 -27.39
N PRO A 170 14.42 -9.35 -26.29
CA PRO A 170 15.28 -10.52 -26.35
C PRO A 170 14.61 -11.70 -27.06
N LYS A 171 15.43 -12.50 -27.75
CA LYS A 171 15.06 -13.80 -28.31
C LYS A 171 15.21 -14.90 -27.26
N ASN A 172 14.64 -16.07 -27.52
CA ASN A 172 14.80 -17.27 -26.68
C ASN A 172 14.45 -17.08 -25.19
N LEU A 173 13.57 -16.13 -24.85
CA LEU A 173 13.18 -15.78 -23.48
C LEU A 173 12.85 -16.97 -22.58
N TYR A 174 12.32 -18.05 -23.16
CA TYR A 174 11.84 -19.21 -22.41
C TYR A 174 12.61 -20.50 -22.70
N LYS A 175 13.75 -20.42 -23.40
CA LYS A 175 14.59 -21.59 -23.68
C LYS A 175 15.16 -22.12 -22.36
N GLY A 176 14.86 -23.38 -22.03
CA GLY A 176 15.32 -24.04 -20.79
C GLY A 176 14.62 -23.56 -19.51
N VAL A 177 13.79 -22.52 -19.54
CA VAL A 177 13.07 -21.96 -18.39
C VAL A 177 11.92 -22.88 -17.96
N PRO A 178 11.61 -23.05 -16.66
CA PRO A 178 10.52 -23.91 -16.18
C PRO A 178 9.15 -23.32 -16.48
N LEU A 179 8.14 -24.18 -16.62
CA LEU A 179 6.77 -23.74 -16.83
C LEU A 179 6.23 -23.09 -15.55
N LYS A 180 5.30 -22.16 -15.75
CA LYS A 180 4.59 -21.52 -14.66
C LYS A 180 3.73 -22.57 -13.95
N PRO A 181 3.77 -22.69 -12.61
CA PRO A 181 2.92 -23.61 -11.87
C PRO A 181 1.43 -23.38 -12.17
N ARG A 182 0.58 -24.38 -11.91
CA ARG A 182 -0.87 -24.20 -12.01
C ARG A 182 -1.33 -23.10 -11.03
N LYS A 183 -2.31 -22.31 -11.47
CA LYS A 183 -2.89 -21.21 -10.68
C LYS A 183 -3.66 -21.68 -9.43
N ASP A 184 -4.11 -22.94 -9.43
CA ASP A 184 -4.91 -23.50 -8.36
C ASP A 184 -4.00 -23.95 -7.20
N LEU A 185 -3.75 -23.02 -6.28
CA LEU A 185 -3.08 -23.32 -5.00
C LEU A 185 -4.06 -24.00 -4.05
N VAL A 186 -3.59 -25.03 -3.34
CA VAL A 186 -4.34 -25.75 -2.32
C VAL A 186 -3.82 -25.33 -0.95
N PHE A 187 -4.73 -24.98 -0.04
CA PHE A 187 -4.43 -24.51 1.30
C PHE A 187 -4.88 -25.54 2.34
N LEU A 188 -3.97 -25.98 3.20
CA LEU A 188 -4.24 -26.92 4.29
C LEU A 188 -3.79 -26.28 5.61
N GLU A 189 -4.75 -25.81 6.40
CA GLU A 189 -4.47 -25.24 7.73
C GLU A 189 -4.47 -26.37 8.77
N GLN A 190 -3.33 -26.55 9.45
CA GLN A 190 -3.19 -27.53 10.53
C GLN A 190 -3.80 -26.99 11.84
N PRO A 191 -4.23 -27.86 12.77
CA PRO A 191 -4.72 -27.45 14.09
C PRO A 191 -3.72 -26.63 14.90
N SER A 192 -2.42 -26.81 14.64
CA SER A 192 -1.32 -26.02 15.23
C SER A 192 -1.33 -24.55 14.78
N GLY A 193 -2.05 -24.23 13.70
CA GLY A 193 -2.07 -22.92 13.06
C GLY A 193 -1.07 -22.73 11.92
N GLN A 194 -0.30 -23.76 11.59
CA GLN A 194 0.57 -23.74 10.42
C GLN A 194 -0.27 -23.93 9.15
N LEU A 195 0.03 -23.13 8.14
CA LEU A 195 -0.58 -23.23 6.81
C LEU A 195 0.36 -23.95 5.87
N GLU A 196 -0.04 -25.10 5.37
CA GLU A 196 0.62 -25.76 4.26
C GLU A 196 -0.03 -25.33 2.94
N ILE A 197 0.79 -24.87 2.00
CA ILE A 197 0.37 -24.46 0.65
C ILE A 197 0.97 -25.44 -0.34
N HIS A 198 0.15 -26.05 -1.19
CA HIS A 198 0.56 -26.96 -2.26
C HIS A 198 0.20 -26.39 -3.63
N TRP A 199 1.04 -26.68 -4.63
CA TRP A 199 0.78 -26.41 -6.04
C TRP A 199 1.16 -27.61 -6.90
N SER A 200 0.80 -27.56 -8.19
CA SER A 200 1.11 -28.64 -9.13
C SER A 200 1.93 -28.12 -10.30
N SER A 201 3.02 -28.84 -10.60
CA SER A 201 3.98 -28.51 -11.66
C SER A 201 4.21 -29.67 -12.64
N LYS A 202 3.18 -30.50 -12.87
CA LYS A 202 3.17 -31.75 -13.67
C LYS A 202 3.74 -31.68 -15.10
N PHE A 203 4.13 -30.50 -15.60
CA PHE A 203 4.72 -30.30 -16.93
C PHE A 203 6.09 -29.61 -16.90
N ASN A 204 6.81 -29.61 -15.78
CA ASN A 204 8.17 -29.05 -15.72
C ASN A 204 9.16 -29.88 -16.55
N ILE A 205 9.26 -29.57 -17.85
CA ILE A 205 10.27 -30.11 -18.78
C ILE A 205 11.56 -29.29 -18.61
N SER A 206 12.09 -29.19 -17.39
CA SER A 206 13.40 -28.58 -17.16
C SER A 206 14.38 -29.67 -16.74
N VAL A 207 15.52 -29.72 -17.44
CA VAL A 207 16.65 -30.58 -17.08
C VAL A 207 17.35 -30.03 -15.82
N GLU A 208 17.20 -28.73 -15.58
CA GLU A 208 17.82 -28.02 -14.46
C GLU A 208 16.94 -28.07 -13.20
N PRO A 209 17.53 -28.05 -11.99
CA PRO A 209 16.80 -27.95 -10.73
C PRO A 209 15.91 -26.72 -10.67
N VAL A 210 14.63 -26.93 -10.40
CA VAL A 210 13.63 -25.87 -10.27
C VAL A 210 13.44 -25.52 -8.79
N LEU A 211 13.50 -24.22 -8.49
CA LEU A 211 13.13 -23.65 -7.20
C LEU A 211 11.86 -22.83 -7.35
N TYR A 212 11.00 -22.90 -6.33
CA TYR A 212 9.78 -22.16 -6.23
C TYR A 212 9.95 -20.99 -5.27
N VAL A 213 9.63 -19.79 -5.76
CA VAL A 213 9.58 -18.58 -4.95
C VAL A 213 8.12 -18.29 -4.63
N VAL A 214 7.78 -18.28 -3.35
CA VAL A 214 6.43 -18.03 -2.86
C VAL A 214 6.36 -16.61 -2.32
N GLN A 215 5.39 -15.85 -2.81
CA GLN A 215 5.10 -14.51 -2.33
C GLN A 215 3.71 -14.43 -1.72
N ARG A 216 3.58 -13.55 -0.74
CA ARG A 216 2.38 -13.28 0.04
C ARG A 216 2.11 -11.78 0.06
N ARG A 217 0.84 -11.41 -0.08
CA ARG A 217 0.34 -10.10 0.34
C ARG A 217 -0.89 -10.27 1.21
N TRP A 218 -1.26 -9.25 1.95
CA TRP A 218 -2.43 -9.32 2.82
C TRP A 218 -3.12 -7.98 3.03
N ASN A 219 -4.40 -8.01 3.39
CA ASN A 219 -5.17 -6.83 3.78
C ASN A 219 -5.97 -7.09 5.07
N TYR A 220 -6.25 -6.02 5.81
CA TYR A 220 -7.21 -6.05 6.93
C TYR A 220 -8.64 -5.89 6.40
N GLY A 221 -9.62 -6.44 7.12
CA GLY A 221 -11.03 -6.17 6.86
C GLY A 221 -11.92 -7.41 6.98
N ILE A 222 -13.22 -7.18 6.88
CA ILE A 222 -14.22 -8.27 6.80
C ILE A 222 -14.34 -8.86 5.39
N HIS A 223 -13.88 -8.12 4.38
CA HIS A 223 -13.85 -8.54 2.98
C HIS A 223 -12.41 -8.47 2.44
N PRO A 224 -12.07 -9.34 1.48
CA PRO A 224 -10.81 -9.21 0.75
C PRO A 224 -10.81 -7.93 -0.10
N SER A 225 -9.67 -7.23 -0.15
CA SER A 225 -9.48 -6.01 -0.92
C SER A 225 -8.06 -6.01 -1.49
N GLU A 226 -7.94 -5.93 -2.82
CA GLU A 226 -6.63 -5.88 -3.47
C GLU A 226 -6.02 -4.47 -3.43
N ASP A 227 -6.84 -3.42 -3.42
CA ASP A 227 -6.42 -2.03 -3.36
C ASP A 227 -5.84 -1.67 -1.99
N ASP A 228 -6.37 -2.28 -0.91
CA ASP A 228 -5.89 -2.09 0.46
C ASP A 228 -4.82 -3.14 0.86
N ALA A 229 -4.37 -3.98 -0.06
CA ALA A 229 -3.39 -5.02 0.22
C ALA A 229 -1.98 -4.45 0.32
N THR A 230 -1.17 -5.07 1.19
CA THR A 230 0.27 -4.79 1.24
C THR A 230 0.93 -5.12 -0.09
N GLU A 231 2.15 -4.62 -0.26
CA GLU A 231 3.02 -5.09 -1.33
C GLU A 231 3.31 -6.60 -1.20
N TRP A 232 3.74 -7.20 -2.31
CA TRP A 232 4.10 -8.61 -2.35
C TRP A 232 5.42 -8.85 -1.62
N GLN A 233 5.37 -9.67 -0.57
CA GLN A 233 6.55 -10.08 0.20
C GLN A 233 6.93 -11.52 -0.14
N THR A 234 8.21 -11.79 -0.36
CA THR A 234 8.73 -13.16 -0.47
C THR A 234 8.72 -13.83 0.90
N VAL A 235 8.06 -14.98 1.01
CA VAL A 235 7.91 -15.72 2.27
C VAL A 235 8.67 -17.03 2.29
N ALA A 236 9.00 -17.60 1.12
CA ALA A 236 9.77 -18.82 1.04
C ALA A 236 10.42 -19.04 -0.33
N GLN A 237 11.53 -19.79 -0.31
CA GLN A 237 12.17 -20.40 -1.47
C GLN A 237 12.35 -21.90 -1.19
N THR A 238 11.75 -22.75 -2.03
CA THR A 238 11.71 -24.21 -1.80
C THR A 238 11.95 -24.99 -3.10
N ALA A 239 12.50 -26.19 -3.01
CA ALA A 239 12.60 -27.13 -4.14
C ALA A 239 11.37 -28.04 -4.25
N GLU A 240 10.52 -28.08 -3.23
CA GLU A 240 9.32 -28.91 -3.18
C GLU A 240 8.11 -28.16 -3.74
N GLU A 241 7.10 -28.88 -4.23
CA GLU A 241 5.83 -28.28 -4.71
C GLU A 241 4.90 -27.85 -3.55
N ARG A 242 5.48 -27.59 -2.38
CA ARG A 242 4.80 -27.23 -1.15
C ARG A 242 5.65 -26.34 -0.24
N VAL A 243 4.98 -25.58 0.61
CA VAL A 243 5.60 -24.80 1.69
C VAL A 243 4.73 -24.82 2.94
N GLN A 244 5.36 -24.80 4.10
CA GLN A 244 4.69 -24.60 5.39
C GLN A 244 5.02 -23.22 5.94
N LEU A 245 3.97 -22.45 6.28
CA LEU A 245 4.07 -21.11 6.86
C LEU A 245 3.48 -21.13 8.27
N ALA A 246 4.27 -20.67 9.25
CA ALA A 246 3.85 -20.62 10.65
C ALA A 246 3.28 -19.26 11.09
N ASP A 247 3.51 -18.21 10.30
CA ASP A 247 3.24 -16.81 10.64
C ASP A 247 1.91 -16.30 10.04
N ILE A 248 0.91 -17.18 9.97
CA ILE A 248 -0.43 -16.86 9.45
C ILE A 248 -1.34 -16.36 10.58
N ARG A 249 -1.96 -15.21 10.37
CA ARG A 249 -2.84 -14.54 11.35
C ARG A 249 -4.31 -14.66 10.98
N ALA A 250 -5.14 -14.95 11.98
CA ALA A 250 -6.59 -15.16 11.84
C ALA A 250 -7.40 -13.97 11.27
N SER A 251 -6.89 -12.75 11.45
CA SER A 251 -7.61 -11.50 11.15
C SER A 251 -7.33 -10.91 9.77
N ARG A 252 -6.44 -11.55 8.99
CA ARG A 252 -5.95 -11.04 7.70
C ARG A 252 -6.52 -11.86 6.55
N TRP A 253 -6.78 -11.19 5.45
CA TRP A 253 -7.01 -11.83 4.16
C TRP A 253 -5.68 -11.93 3.44
N TYR A 254 -5.30 -13.13 3.01
CA TYR A 254 -4.05 -13.41 2.34
C TYR A 254 -4.27 -13.75 0.87
N GLN A 255 -3.33 -13.33 0.03
CA GLN A 255 -3.16 -13.86 -1.32
C GLN A 255 -1.73 -14.32 -1.52
N PHE A 256 -1.59 -15.38 -2.30
CA PHE A 256 -0.31 -16.00 -2.60
C PHE A 256 -0.10 -16.06 -4.10
N ARG A 257 1.17 -16.02 -4.50
CA ARG A 257 1.59 -16.31 -5.88
C ARG A 257 2.92 -17.04 -5.87
N VAL A 258 3.13 -17.91 -6.85
CA VAL A 258 4.31 -18.77 -6.92
C VAL A 258 4.99 -18.60 -8.28
N ALA A 259 6.32 -18.46 -8.29
CA ALA A 259 7.12 -18.51 -9.51
C ALA A 259 7.99 -19.77 -9.50
N ALA A 260 8.08 -20.46 -10.63
CA ALA A 260 9.08 -21.49 -10.86
C ALA A 260 10.33 -20.83 -11.47
N VAL A 261 11.51 -21.12 -10.92
CA VAL A 261 12.78 -20.48 -11.26
C VAL A 261 13.85 -21.53 -11.42
N ASN A 262 14.66 -21.44 -12.48
CA ASN A 262 15.90 -22.19 -12.60
C ASN A 262 17.06 -21.27 -13.00
N VAL A 263 18.25 -21.80 -13.26
CA VAL A 263 19.43 -21.03 -13.69
C VAL A 263 19.16 -20.13 -14.91
N HIS A 264 18.33 -20.60 -15.86
CA HIS A 264 17.96 -19.83 -17.07
C HIS A 264 16.95 -18.72 -16.80
N GLY A 265 16.18 -18.80 -15.72
CA GLY A 265 15.27 -17.75 -15.27
C GLY A 265 13.86 -18.24 -14.95
N THR A 266 12.86 -17.42 -15.23
CA THR A 266 11.45 -17.70 -14.88
C THR A 266 10.46 -17.23 -15.96
N ARG A 267 9.27 -17.84 -15.99
CA ARG A 267 8.10 -17.34 -16.74
C ARG A 267 7.23 -16.38 -15.91
N GLY A 268 7.69 -16.00 -14.72
CA GLY A 268 7.00 -15.10 -13.79
C GLY A 268 6.05 -15.83 -12.84
N PHE A 269 5.50 -15.06 -11.90
CA PHE A 269 4.60 -15.55 -10.85
C PHE A 269 3.23 -15.96 -11.40
N THR A 270 2.59 -16.96 -10.78
CA THR A 270 1.16 -17.29 -10.96
C THR A 270 0.28 -16.04 -10.88
N ALA A 271 -0.92 -16.10 -11.48
CA ALA A 271 -1.95 -15.15 -11.10
C ALA A 271 -2.17 -15.23 -9.58
N PRO A 272 -2.53 -14.12 -8.91
CA PRO A 272 -2.84 -14.14 -7.49
C PRO A 272 -3.85 -15.24 -7.16
N SER A 273 -3.61 -15.96 -6.05
CA SER A 273 -4.52 -16.99 -5.59
C SER A 273 -5.88 -16.43 -5.19
N LYS A 274 -6.85 -17.33 -5.02
CA LYS A 274 -8.05 -17.00 -4.24
C LYS A 274 -7.63 -16.50 -2.85
N HIS A 275 -8.44 -15.62 -2.28
CA HIS A 275 -8.19 -15.10 -0.95
C HIS A 275 -8.30 -16.23 0.08
N PHE A 276 -7.26 -16.35 0.90
CA PHE A 276 -7.21 -17.27 2.02
C PHE A 276 -7.43 -16.49 3.31
N ARG A 277 -8.24 -17.06 4.20
CA ARG A 277 -8.40 -16.58 5.57
C ARG A 277 -8.35 -17.78 6.50
N SER A 278 -7.56 -17.66 7.57
CA SER A 278 -7.45 -18.70 8.59
C SER A 278 -8.81 -18.91 9.26
N SER A 279 -9.08 -20.18 9.56
CA SER A 279 -10.28 -20.65 10.26
C SER A 279 -10.20 -20.45 11.77
N ARG A 280 -9.01 -20.12 12.29
CA ARG A 280 -8.77 -19.90 13.72
C ARG A 280 -9.37 -18.58 14.18
N ASP A 281 -9.75 -18.54 15.45
CA ASP A 281 -10.10 -17.29 16.10
C ASP A 281 -8.83 -16.49 16.45
N PRO A 282 -8.88 -15.14 16.34
CA PRO A 282 -7.76 -14.29 16.68
C PRO A 282 -7.42 -14.35 18.17
N SER A 283 -6.13 -14.30 18.45
CA SER A 283 -5.62 -14.35 19.82
C SER A 283 -5.85 -13.04 20.56
N ALA A 284 -5.82 -13.12 21.90
CA ALA A 284 -5.83 -11.93 22.73
C ALA A 284 -4.57 -11.07 22.49
N PRO A 285 -4.66 -9.73 22.57
CA PRO A 285 -3.52 -8.87 22.28
C PRO A 285 -2.36 -9.16 23.25
N PRO A 286 -1.10 -9.00 22.81
CA PRO A 286 0.06 -9.24 23.65
C PRO A 286 0.08 -8.25 24.82
N SER A 287 0.66 -8.70 25.94
CA SER A 287 0.83 -7.83 27.11
C SER A 287 1.76 -6.66 26.76
N PRO A 288 1.39 -5.42 27.11
CA PRO A 288 2.30 -4.29 27.01
C PRO A 288 3.59 -4.54 27.80
N THR A 289 4.72 -4.07 27.28
CA THR A 289 6.05 -4.18 27.90
C THR A 289 6.70 -2.81 28.00
N GLY A 290 7.86 -2.71 28.67
CA GLY A 290 8.60 -1.45 28.77
C GLY A 290 7.86 -0.32 29.49
N LEU A 291 6.95 -0.65 30.42
CA LEU A 291 6.13 0.32 31.15
C LEU A 291 7.02 1.23 32.01
N ARG A 292 7.11 2.51 31.68
CA ARG A 292 8.02 3.48 32.33
C ARG A 292 7.44 4.87 32.45
N ILE A 293 7.93 5.64 33.42
CA ILE A 293 7.62 7.05 33.60
C ILE A 293 8.65 7.87 32.85
N THR A 294 8.20 8.79 32.00
CA THR A 294 9.12 9.66 31.24
C THR A 294 9.20 11.05 31.85
N ASN A 295 8.05 11.63 32.21
CA ASN A 295 7.98 13.00 32.71
C ASN A 295 7.07 13.06 33.94
N MET A 296 7.43 13.91 34.88
CA MET A 296 6.61 14.26 36.03
C MET A 296 6.56 15.78 36.11
N SER A 297 5.37 16.36 36.03
CA SER A 297 5.14 17.81 36.08
C SER A 297 4.19 18.16 37.21
N LEU A 298 4.49 19.24 37.92
CA LEU A 298 3.60 19.78 38.94
C LEU A 298 2.59 20.69 38.25
N GLY A 299 1.29 20.44 38.45
CA GLY A 299 0.22 21.32 38.01
C GLY A 299 -0.02 22.46 39.00
N ASP A 300 -0.73 23.50 38.55
CA ASP A 300 -0.95 24.74 39.31
C ASP A 300 -1.68 24.53 40.65
N GLU A 301 -2.42 23.41 40.81
CA GLU A 301 -3.12 23.05 42.05
C GLU A 301 -2.29 22.20 43.03
N GLY A 302 -0.98 22.10 42.85
CA GLY A 302 -0.10 21.28 43.70
C GLY A 302 -0.22 19.77 43.48
N LEU A 303 -1.05 19.34 42.53
CA LEU A 303 -1.21 17.96 42.10
C LEU A 303 -0.18 17.61 41.01
N LEU A 304 0.35 16.39 41.07
CA LEU A 304 1.31 15.89 40.08
C LEU A 304 0.60 15.27 38.87
N THR A 305 1.19 15.51 37.71
CA THR A 305 0.87 14.82 36.44
C THR A 305 2.08 14.00 36.01
N VAL A 306 1.85 12.71 35.74
CA VAL A 306 2.90 11.75 35.38
C VAL A 306 2.63 11.18 33.99
N ARG A 307 3.61 11.27 33.08
CA ARG A 307 3.54 10.64 31.76
C ARG A 307 4.08 9.22 31.80
N LEU A 308 3.23 8.27 31.41
CA LEU A 308 3.52 6.85 31.31
C LEU A 308 3.68 6.45 29.85
N ASN A 309 4.75 5.73 29.50
CA ASN A 309 4.99 5.15 28.18
C ASN A 309 5.14 3.63 28.24
N TRP A 310 4.82 2.94 27.14
CA TRP A 310 4.99 1.50 26.97
C TRP A 310 5.23 1.12 25.51
N THR A 311 5.62 -0.13 25.29
CA THR A 311 5.77 -0.76 23.98
C THR A 311 4.94 -2.05 23.90
N LEU A 312 4.78 -2.59 22.69
CA LEU A 312 4.22 -3.93 22.47
C LEU A 312 5.34 -4.85 22.00
N PRO A 313 5.46 -6.07 22.56
CA PRO A 313 6.52 -6.99 22.19
C PRO A 313 6.31 -7.58 20.79
N GLU A 314 5.05 -7.80 20.41
CA GLU A 314 4.66 -8.39 19.13
C GLU A 314 3.50 -7.61 18.52
N GLU A 315 3.38 -7.65 17.19
CA GLU A 315 2.22 -7.07 16.52
C GLU A 315 0.97 -7.90 16.87
N PRO A 316 -0.16 -7.29 17.27
CA PRO A 316 -1.37 -8.02 17.61
C PRO A 316 -2.09 -8.56 16.36
N ASP A 317 -2.84 -9.66 16.49
CA ASP A 317 -3.71 -10.15 15.40
C ASP A 317 -4.72 -9.08 14.99
N ILE A 318 -5.36 -8.45 15.98
CA ILE A 318 -6.32 -7.37 15.74
C ILE A 318 -5.71 -6.07 16.28
N PRO A 319 -5.79 -4.96 15.54
CA PRO A 319 -5.39 -3.66 16.04
C PRO A 319 -6.01 -3.35 17.40
N ILE A 320 -5.18 -2.88 18.34
CA ILE A 320 -5.64 -2.51 19.68
C ILE A 320 -6.65 -1.39 19.55
N HIS A 321 -7.82 -1.58 20.16
CA HIS A 321 -8.86 -0.56 20.19
C HIS A 321 -8.56 0.48 21.27
N HIS A 322 -8.16 0.03 22.47
CA HIS A 322 -7.82 0.92 23.57
C HIS A 322 -6.98 0.21 24.64
N TYR A 323 -6.29 1.00 25.45
CA TYR A 323 -5.66 0.54 26.68
C TYR A 323 -6.44 1.00 27.91
N LYS A 324 -6.49 0.13 28.92
CA LYS A 324 -7.02 0.44 30.24
C LYS A 324 -5.87 0.60 31.21
N VAL A 325 -5.75 1.79 31.78
CA VAL A 325 -4.75 2.11 32.79
C VAL A 325 -5.46 2.24 34.12
N PHE A 326 -5.00 1.49 35.11
CA PHE A 326 -5.47 1.57 36.48
C PHE A 326 -4.30 2.02 37.34
N TRP A 327 -4.53 2.91 38.29
CA TRP A 327 -3.51 3.21 39.29
C TRP A 327 -4.13 3.25 40.68
N SER A 328 -3.40 2.72 41.64
CA SER A 328 -3.81 2.67 43.04
C SER A 328 -2.70 3.13 43.96
N TRP A 329 -3.09 3.78 45.05
CA TRP A 329 -2.18 4.23 46.09
C TRP A 329 -2.80 3.93 47.46
N THR A 330 -1.94 3.77 48.45
CA THR A 330 -2.33 3.58 49.84
C THR A 330 -2.51 4.92 50.52
N VAL A 331 -3.64 5.13 51.19
CA VAL A 331 -3.89 6.31 52.01
C VAL A 331 -3.60 5.94 53.47
N PRO A 332 -2.75 6.70 54.19
CA PRO A 332 -2.60 6.52 55.62
C PRO A 332 -3.93 6.84 56.31
N THR A 333 -4.56 5.85 56.93
CA THR A 333 -5.78 6.01 57.73
C THR A 333 -5.48 5.62 59.17
N ARG A 334 -6.12 6.27 60.16
CA ARG A 334 -6.03 5.92 61.61
C ARG A 334 -6.56 4.51 61.97
N SER A 335 -7.02 3.76 60.97
CA SER A 335 -7.51 2.38 61.09
C SER A 335 -6.38 1.39 60.80
N MET A 336 -6.34 0.25 61.51
CA MET A 336 -5.35 -0.82 61.32
C MET A 336 -5.35 -1.46 59.92
N VAL A 337 -6.31 -1.12 59.04
CA VAL A 337 -6.35 -1.58 57.64
C VAL A 337 -6.10 -0.39 56.69
N PRO A 338 -4.98 -0.37 55.93
CA PRO A 338 -4.72 0.68 54.95
C PRO A 338 -5.77 0.67 53.83
N SER A 339 -6.48 1.79 53.64
CA SER A 339 -7.43 1.94 52.54
C SER A 339 -6.70 2.18 51.20
N LYS A 340 -6.96 1.35 50.19
CA LYS A 340 -6.42 1.51 48.83
C LYS A 340 -7.39 2.31 47.97
N LYS A 341 -7.00 3.52 47.56
CA LYS A 341 -7.74 4.27 46.52
C LYS A 341 -7.29 3.80 45.14
N LYS A 342 -8.24 3.70 44.20
CA LYS A 342 -7.98 3.28 42.81
C LYS A 342 -8.65 4.23 41.83
N ARG A 343 -7.95 4.58 40.76
CA ARG A 343 -8.45 5.35 39.61
C ARG A 343 -8.22 4.56 38.33
N ARG A 344 -8.94 4.95 37.27
CA ARG A 344 -8.82 4.35 35.94
C ARG A 344 -8.87 5.44 34.86
N LYS A 345 -8.13 5.23 33.77
CA LYS A 345 -8.19 6.02 32.53
C LYS A 345 -8.15 5.05 31.35
N THR A 346 -8.88 5.39 30.30
CA THR A 346 -8.85 4.66 29.03
C THR A 346 -8.15 5.54 28.02
N THR A 347 -7.21 4.99 27.26
CA THR A 347 -6.49 5.70 26.20
C THR A 347 -6.67 4.96 24.88
N ASP A 348 -6.56 5.69 23.78
CA ASP A 348 -6.71 5.15 22.43
C ASP A 348 -5.65 4.09 22.13
N GLY A 349 -5.97 3.12 21.27
CA GLY A 349 -5.07 2.01 20.93
C GLY A 349 -3.89 2.40 20.03
N ALA A 350 -3.95 3.54 19.33
CA ALA A 350 -2.83 4.10 18.58
C ALA A 350 -1.79 4.76 19.50
N LEU A 351 -2.22 5.25 20.66
CA LEU A 351 -1.34 5.89 21.62
C LEU A 351 -0.54 4.85 22.42
N ARG A 352 0.77 5.09 22.54
CA ARG A 352 1.71 4.30 23.36
C ARG A 352 2.09 5.00 24.65
N TRP A 353 1.30 5.99 25.04
CA TRP A 353 1.52 6.83 26.21
C TRP A 353 0.20 7.34 26.82
N VAL A 354 0.24 7.72 28.10
CA VAL A 354 -0.88 8.40 28.79
C VAL A 354 -0.37 9.30 29.90
N ASN A 355 -1.03 10.44 30.11
CA ASN A 355 -0.82 11.28 31.28
C ASN A 355 -1.78 10.84 32.41
N LEU A 356 -1.23 10.54 33.57
CA LEU A 356 -1.94 10.31 34.81
C LEU A 356 -1.99 11.64 35.57
N GLU A 357 -3.18 12.16 35.85
CA GLU A 357 -3.39 13.47 36.46
C GLU A 357 -3.94 13.33 37.89
N GLY A 358 -3.71 14.37 38.69
CA GLY A 358 -4.25 14.44 40.05
C GLY A 358 -3.58 13.48 41.04
N LEU A 359 -2.26 13.24 40.88
CA LEU A 359 -1.48 12.42 41.80
C LEU A 359 -1.02 13.26 43.00
N GLN A 360 -1.02 12.63 44.16
CA GLN A 360 -0.53 13.21 45.41
C GLN A 360 0.99 13.11 45.45
N GLN A 361 1.63 14.11 46.05
CA GLN A 361 3.06 14.11 46.31
C GLN A 361 3.41 13.08 47.40
N ASN A 362 4.67 12.64 47.43
CA ASN A 362 5.22 11.71 48.44
C ASN A 362 4.37 10.45 48.67
N SER A 363 3.75 9.94 47.62
CA SER A 363 2.85 8.79 47.66
C SER A 363 3.35 7.68 46.74
N SER A 364 3.15 6.42 47.14
CA SER A 364 3.48 5.26 46.31
C SER A 364 2.29 4.81 45.48
N TYR A 365 2.49 4.70 44.17
CA TYR A 365 1.50 4.30 43.18
C TYR A 365 1.86 2.96 42.56
N THR A 366 0.87 2.10 42.39
CA THR A 366 0.93 0.90 41.54
C THR A 366 0.04 1.13 40.33
N VAL A 367 0.61 1.05 39.13
CA VAL A 367 -0.09 1.17 37.85
C VAL A 367 -0.22 -0.19 37.21
N GLU A 368 -1.41 -0.53 36.76
CA GLU A 368 -1.69 -1.70 35.91
C GLU A 368 -2.16 -1.23 34.52
N LEU A 369 -1.56 -1.75 33.46
CA LEU A 369 -1.93 -1.47 32.07
C LEU A 369 -2.44 -2.74 31.39
N GLN A 370 -3.56 -2.64 30.67
CA GLN A 370 -4.16 -3.75 29.93
C GLN A 370 -4.56 -3.33 28.52
N ALA A 371 -4.13 -4.08 27.49
CA ALA A 371 -4.54 -3.88 26.11
C ALA A 371 -5.88 -4.57 25.82
N VAL A 372 -6.70 -3.97 24.95
CA VAL A 372 -8.03 -4.46 24.59
C VAL A 372 -8.26 -4.38 23.08
N THR A 373 -8.72 -5.47 22.49
CA THR A 373 -9.16 -5.57 21.09
C THR A 373 -10.60 -6.09 21.03
N TYR A 374 -11.24 -5.91 19.86
CA TYR A 374 -12.58 -6.43 19.60
C TYR A 374 -12.58 -7.29 18.34
N TRP A 375 -13.14 -8.50 18.46
CA TRP A 375 -13.40 -9.43 17.37
C TRP A 375 -14.91 -9.66 17.27
N GLY A 376 -15.58 -8.97 16.34
CA GLY A 376 -17.03 -8.90 16.34
C GLY A 376 -17.55 -8.35 17.69
N GLN A 377 -18.30 -9.16 18.43
CA GLN A 377 -18.78 -8.83 19.78
C GLN A 377 -17.85 -9.31 20.91
N VAL A 378 -16.86 -10.16 20.58
CA VAL A 378 -15.96 -10.74 21.57
C VAL A 378 -14.88 -9.72 21.92
N ARG A 379 -14.77 -9.42 23.22
CA ARG A 379 -13.74 -8.54 23.76
C ARG A 379 -12.56 -9.34 24.26
N LEU A 380 -11.44 -9.25 23.56
CA LEU A 380 -10.19 -9.89 23.95
C LEU A 380 -9.34 -8.91 24.77
N LYS A 381 -8.64 -9.43 25.79
CA LYS A 381 -7.86 -8.61 26.73
C LYS A 381 -6.49 -9.26 26.98
N SER A 382 -5.45 -8.44 27.02
CA SER A 382 -4.12 -8.91 27.41
C SER A 382 -4.06 -9.24 28.91
N SER A 383 -3.01 -9.93 29.34
CA SER A 383 -2.57 -9.86 30.73
C SER A 383 -2.17 -8.41 31.11
N LYS A 384 -2.14 -8.11 32.41
CA LYS A 384 -1.85 -6.78 32.90
C LYS A 384 -0.35 -6.59 33.10
N ALA A 385 0.21 -5.53 32.52
CA ALA A 385 1.54 -5.05 32.89
C ALA A 385 1.45 -4.19 34.15
N SER A 386 2.41 -4.31 35.08
CA SER A 386 2.38 -3.56 36.33
C SER A 386 3.68 -2.77 36.55
N LEU A 387 3.57 -1.52 37.01
CA LEU A 387 4.70 -0.67 37.41
C LEU A 387 4.41 -0.05 38.78
N ARG A 388 5.38 -0.08 39.69
CA ARG A 388 5.32 0.64 40.97
C ARG A 388 6.27 1.83 40.94
N PHE A 389 5.81 2.99 41.40
CA PHE A 389 6.63 4.20 41.47
C PHE A 389 6.21 5.09 42.65
N SER A 390 7.10 5.98 43.08
CA SER A 390 6.83 6.99 44.11
C SER A 390 6.89 8.40 43.53
N THR A 391 6.07 9.29 44.06
CA THR A 391 6.03 10.72 43.71
C THR A 391 6.90 11.57 44.64
N THR A 392 8.13 11.12 44.91
CA THR A 392 9.09 11.86 45.75
C THR A 392 9.73 12.99 44.95
N GLN A 393 9.69 14.21 45.49
CA GLN A 393 10.45 15.32 44.96
C GLN A 393 11.92 15.10 45.35
N ASN A 394 12.72 14.58 44.42
CA ASN A 394 14.17 14.68 44.53
C ASN A 394 14.70 15.13 43.17
N ASN A 395 15.31 16.31 43.17
CA ASN A 395 16.38 16.61 42.24
C ASN A 395 17.43 15.50 42.35
N GLU A 396 17.98 15.14 41.19
CA GLU A 396 19.08 14.20 40.96
C GLU A 396 18.75 12.73 40.67
N SER A 397 18.92 12.43 39.38
CA SER A 397 19.58 11.26 38.80
C SER A 397 19.01 9.85 39.09
N VAL A 398 18.55 9.28 37.97
CA VAL A 398 18.26 7.88 37.72
C VAL A 398 19.34 6.95 38.28
N LYS A 399 18.97 6.04 39.19
CA LYS A 399 19.57 4.69 39.27
C LYS A 399 18.48 3.64 39.44
N SER A 400 18.31 2.85 38.40
CA SER A 400 17.54 1.61 38.38
C SER A 400 18.20 0.55 39.25
N VAL A 401 17.45 -0.11 40.11
CA VAL A 401 17.85 -1.40 40.70
C VAL A 401 16.75 -2.42 40.39
N LEU A 402 17.04 -3.29 39.42
CA LEU A 402 16.35 -4.56 39.27
C LEU A 402 16.69 -5.44 40.49
N LYS A 403 15.67 -6.02 41.11
CA LYS A 403 15.80 -7.30 41.82
C LYS A 403 14.63 -8.20 41.46
N SER A 404 14.94 -9.19 40.65
CA SER A 404 14.17 -10.41 40.48
C SER A 404 14.09 -11.16 41.80
N LYS A 405 12.91 -11.66 42.17
CA LYS A 405 12.80 -12.94 42.86
C LYS A 405 11.51 -13.65 42.42
N LYS A 406 11.71 -14.95 42.24
CA LYS A 406 10.86 -16.00 41.69
C LYS A 406 10.00 -16.62 42.83
N ASP A 407 9.08 -17.50 42.44
CA ASP A 407 8.32 -18.47 43.27
C ASP A 407 7.10 -17.91 44.05
N ASP A 408 5.98 -18.61 44.25
CA ASP A 408 5.38 -19.79 43.63
C ASP A 408 3.86 -19.80 43.96
N ILE A 409 3.15 -20.75 43.35
CA ILE A 409 1.72 -21.13 43.40
C ILE A 409 0.97 -20.95 44.76
N SER A 410 -0.24 -20.36 44.71
CA SER A 410 -1.45 -21.02 45.26
C SER A 410 -2.76 -20.45 44.69
N SER A 411 -3.59 -21.39 44.24
CA SER A 411 -4.93 -21.27 43.72
C SER A 411 -5.97 -21.30 44.83
N LEU A 412 -6.91 -20.36 44.84
CA LEU A 412 -8.25 -20.62 45.36
C LEU A 412 -9.29 -19.83 44.57
N GLY A 413 -10.29 -20.56 44.09
CA GLY A 413 -11.28 -20.12 43.11
C GLY A 413 -12.29 -19.11 43.65
N SER A 414 -12.96 -18.44 42.71
CA SER A 414 -14.20 -17.73 42.96
C SER A 414 -14.92 -17.49 41.63
N THR A 415 -15.80 -18.43 41.31
CA THR A 415 -17.08 -18.29 40.60
C THR A 415 -17.47 -16.87 40.15
N LEU A 416 -17.55 -16.67 38.83
CA LEU A 416 -18.21 -15.51 38.22
C LEU A 416 -19.70 -15.83 37.98
N PRO A 417 -20.64 -15.01 38.49
CA PRO A 417 -22.05 -15.13 38.18
C PRO A 417 -22.32 -14.67 36.74
N LYS A 418 -22.91 -15.55 35.94
CA LYS A 418 -23.55 -15.21 34.66
C LYS A 418 -24.67 -14.21 34.92
N ARG A 419 -24.72 -13.11 34.15
CA ARG A 419 -25.95 -12.33 33.92
C ARG A 419 -26.23 -12.25 32.40
N PRO A 420 -27.52 -12.25 32.01
CA PRO A 420 -27.99 -12.71 30.71
C PRO A 420 -27.84 -11.68 29.58
N ALA A 421 -27.58 -12.18 28.38
CA ALA A 421 -27.60 -11.41 27.13
C ALA A 421 -29.05 -11.04 26.75
N GLY A 422 -29.29 -9.78 26.40
CA GLY A 422 -30.57 -9.30 25.91
C GLY A 422 -30.88 -9.78 24.47
N PRO A 423 -32.15 -9.75 24.03
CA PRO A 423 -32.60 -10.26 22.73
C PRO A 423 -32.36 -9.32 21.52
N LEU A 424 -31.99 -8.06 21.75
CA LEU A 424 -31.80 -7.02 20.74
C LEU A 424 -30.31 -6.66 20.61
N GLU A 425 -29.74 -6.84 19.41
CA GLU A 425 -28.32 -6.64 19.13
C GLU A 425 -28.11 -5.47 18.15
N VAL A 426 -27.11 -4.63 18.42
CA VAL A 426 -26.79 -3.45 17.59
C VAL A 426 -25.39 -3.60 17.03
N GLY A 427 -25.25 -3.45 15.71
CA GLY A 427 -23.98 -3.47 15.00
C GLY A 427 -23.16 -2.19 15.21
N THR A 428 -21.92 -2.20 14.74
CA THR A 428 -21.04 -1.03 14.82
C THR A 428 -21.51 0.05 13.84
N PRO A 429 -21.62 1.33 14.25
CA PRO A 429 -21.92 2.43 13.34
C PRO A 429 -20.88 2.55 12.23
N PHE A 430 -21.35 2.73 10.99
CA PHE A 430 -20.51 2.85 9.81
C PHE A 430 -20.96 4.04 8.95
N TYR A 431 -20.04 4.63 8.19
CA TYR A 431 -20.33 5.77 7.33
C TYR A 431 -20.35 5.31 5.87
N GLN A 432 -21.50 5.43 5.22
CA GLN A 432 -21.72 5.00 3.84
C GLN A 432 -22.69 5.96 3.16
N ASP A 433 -22.43 6.28 1.89
CA ASP A 433 -23.28 7.16 1.06
C ASP A 433 -23.54 8.54 1.69
N GLY A 434 -22.53 9.12 2.34
CA GLY A 434 -22.61 10.45 2.95
C GLY A 434 -23.39 10.52 4.27
N GLN A 435 -23.79 9.38 4.83
CA GLN A 435 -24.55 9.33 6.08
C GLN A 435 -23.99 8.29 7.06
N LEU A 436 -24.12 8.58 8.36
CA LEU A 436 -23.80 7.62 9.40
C LEU A 436 -24.99 6.67 9.59
N GLN A 437 -24.72 5.37 9.58
CA GLN A 437 -25.73 4.33 9.66
C GLN A 437 -25.36 3.28 10.72
N VAL A 438 -26.38 2.61 11.28
CA VAL A 438 -26.22 1.47 12.19
C VAL A 438 -27.19 0.37 11.78
N ARG A 439 -26.72 -0.88 11.78
CA ARG A 439 -27.60 -2.04 11.60
C ARG A 439 -28.04 -2.60 12.94
N VAL A 440 -29.34 -2.78 13.14
CA VAL A 440 -29.96 -3.36 14.35
C VAL A 440 -30.57 -4.71 14.00
N TYR A 441 -30.42 -5.70 14.88
CA TYR A 441 -30.88 -7.07 14.71
C TYR A 441 -31.70 -7.52 15.93
N TRP A 442 -32.71 -8.37 15.72
CA TRP A 442 -33.47 -9.04 16.80
C TRP A 442 -33.67 -10.52 16.52
N LYS A 443 -33.81 -11.31 17.58
CA LYS A 443 -34.07 -12.75 17.45
C LYS A 443 -35.48 -13.01 16.90
N HIS A 444 -35.55 -13.73 15.78
CA HIS A 444 -36.80 -14.22 15.21
C HIS A 444 -37.40 -15.28 16.14
N ARG A 445 -38.39 -14.91 16.95
CA ARG A 445 -39.20 -15.86 17.71
C ARG A 445 -40.19 -16.44 16.71
N GLY A 446 -40.07 -17.73 16.38
CA GLY A 446 -40.80 -18.44 15.31
C GLY A 446 -42.33 -18.51 15.47
N ASP A 447 -42.97 -17.37 15.65
CA ASP A 447 -44.42 -17.19 15.72
C ASP A 447 -44.90 -16.79 14.31
N PRO A 448 -45.55 -17.70 13.56
CA PRO A 448 -45.94 -17.50 12.16
C PRO A 448 -47.02 -16.42 11.93
N THR A 449 -47.40 -15.69 12.99
CA THR A 449 -48.41 -14.62 12.96
C THR A 449 -47.81 -13.20 12.97
N VAL A 450 -46.48 -13.04 13.04
CA VAL A 450 -45.82 -11.72 13.04
C VAL A 450 -45.51 -11.28 11.62
N SER A 451 -46.28 -10.33 11.09
CA SER A 451 -46.17 -9.91 9.68
C SER A 451 -45.25 -8.71 9.44
N ARG A 452 -45.01 -7.84 10.44
CA ARG A 452 -44.20 -6.60 10.34
C ARG A 452 -43.67 -6.12 11.70
N TYR A 453 -42.45 -5.59 11.73
CA TYR A 453 -41.80 -4.94 12.87
C TYR A 453 -41.78 -3.42 12.67
N HIS A 454 -42.19 -2.66 13.69
CA HIS A 454 -42.08 -1.20 13.70
C HIS A 454 -40.90 -0.79 14.58
N VAL A 455 -39.89 -0.17 13.97
CA VAL A 455 -38.66 0.26 14.63
C VAL A 455 -38.68 1.78 14.77
N GLN A 456 -38.42 2.28 15.97
CA GLN A 456 -38.32 3.71 16.25
C GLN A 456 -36.98 4.01 16.91
N TRP A 457 -36.30 5.08 16.49
CA TRP A 457 -35.04 5.52 17.10
C TRP A 457 -35.02 7.02 17.34
N MET A 458 -34.39 7.43 18.44
CA MET A 458 -34.20 8.85 18.77
C MET A 458 -32.90 9.08 19.56
N PRO A 459 -32.26 10.26 19.39
CA PRO A 459 -31.12 10.64 20.22
C PRO A 459 -31.59 10.96 21.65
N GLU A 460 -31.00 10.31 22.67
CA GLU A 460 -31.20 10.64 24.09
C GLU A 460 -30.35 11.85 24.50
N TYR A 461 -29.10 11.89 24.03
CA TYR A 461 -28.23 13.05 24.19
C TYR A 461 -27.16 13.05 23.09
N CYS A 462 -26.73 14.24 22.69
CA CYS A 462 -25.69 14.47 21.69
C CYS A 462 -24.66 15.44 22.24
N SER A 463 -23.38 15.24 21.93
CA SER A 463 -22.31 16.15 22.36
C SER A 463 -22.44 17.57 21.79
N HIS A 464 -23.16 17.76 20.67
CA HIS A 464 -23.30 19.04 19.97
C HIS A 464 -24.63 19.79 20.22
N ASN A 465 -25.41 19.46 21.25
CA ASN A 465 -26.71 20.09 21.56
C ASN A 465 -27.74 20.11 20.40
N GLU A 466 -27.53 19.30 19.34
CA GLU A 466 -28.52 19.08 18.30
C GLU A 466 -29.56 18.07 18.79
N THR A 467 -30.85 18.45 18.73
CA THR A 467 -31.96 17.57 19.08
C THR A 467 -32.73 17.22 17.81
N ARG A 468 -32.78 15.93 17.49
CA ARG A 468 -33.55 15.38 16.35
C ARG A 468 -34.73 14.58 16.86
N GLY A 469 -35.89 14.72 16.22
CA GLY A 469 -37.11 14.01 16.58
C GLY A 469 -37.01 12.48 16.39
N PRO A 470 -37.95 11.70 16.95
CA PRO A 470 -37.97 10.25 16.79
C PRO A 470 -38.28 9.84 15.36
N GLU A 471 -37.39 9.09 14.74
CA GLU A 471 -37.56 8.51 13.41
C GLU A 471 -38.14 7.10 13.50
N LYS A 472 -38.93 6.71 12.50
CA LYS A 472 -39.68 5.46 12.49
C LYS A 472 -39.52 4.77 11.14
N SER A 473 -39.40 3.45 11.16
CA SER A 473 -39.39 2.63 9.97
C SER A 473 -40.05 1.27 10.23
N VAL A 474 -40.51 0.63 9.17
CA VAL A 474 -41.19 -0.67 9.24
C VAL A 474 -40.43 -1.66 8.37
N THR A 475 -40.10 -2.82 8.93
CA THR A 475 -39.42 -3.91 8.21
C THR A 475 -40.12 -5.24 8.44
N GLN A 476 -39.99 -6.14 7.48
CA GLN A 476 -40.43 -7.55 7.61
C GLN A 476 -39.27 -8.46 7.99
N GLU A 477 -38.03 -7.98 7.82
CA GLU A 477 -36.82 -8.73 8.13
C GLU A 477 -36.48 -8.62 9.62
N ASN A 478 -35.63 -9.52 10.12
CA ASN A 478 -35.17 -9.53 11.51
C ASN A 478 -34.03 -8.53 11.79
N TYR A 479 -33.81 -7.59 10.87
CA TYR A 479 -32.85 -6.51 10.99
C TYR A 479 -33.31 -5.26 10.22
N ILE A 480 -32.69 -4.11 10.52
CA ILE A 480 -32.85 -2.86 9.77
C ILE A 480 -31.59 -2.01 9.82
N ASN A 481 -31.31 -1.28 8.73
CA ASN A 481 -30.31 -0.21 8.72
C ASN A 481 -30.99 1.11 9.11
N LEU A 482 -30.49 1.76 10.16
CA LEU A 482 -30.93 3.08 10.61
C LEU A 482 -30.04 4.14 9.94
N PRO A 483 -30.54 4.89 8.94
CA PRO A 483 -29.75 5.90 8.24
C PRO A 483 -29.72 7.24 8.99
N GLY A 484 -28.90 8.18 8.52
CA GLY A 484 -28.97 9.58 8.94
C GLY A 484 -28.66 9.87 10.41
N LEU A 485 -27.87 9.04 11.08
CA LEU A 485 -27.53 9.22 12.49
C LEU A 485 -26.54 10.39 12.69
N LEU A 486 -26.61 11.04 13.84
CA LEU A 486 -25.69 12.11 14.23
C LEU A 486 -24.44 11.54 14.91
N PHE A 487 -23.31 12.22 14.75
CA PHE A 487 -22.05 11.85 15.41
C PHE A 487 -22.08 12.15 16.91
N SER A 488 -21.33 11.38 17.70
CA SER A 488 -21.18 11.59 19.16
C SER A 488 -22.52 11.68 19.92
N CYS A 489 -23.48 10.83 19.55
CA CYS A 489 -24.81 10.80 20.14
C CYS A 489 -25.11 9.41 20.72
N LYS A 490 -25.85 9.39 21.83
CA LYS A 490 -26.47 8.17 22.33
C LYS A 490 -27.87 8.06 21.76
N TYR A 491 -28.14 7.00 21.02
CA TYR A 491 -29.46 6.71 20.46
C TYR A 491 -30.15 5.61 21.27
N LYS A 492 -31.46 5.77 21.45
CA LYS A 492 -32.37 4.72 21.93
C LYS A 492 -33.15 4.19 20.75
N VAL A 493 -33.14 2.87 20.55
CA VAL A 493 -33.95 2.18 19.55
C VAL A 493 -34.97 1.27 20.24
N THR A 494 -36.21 1.32 19.78
CA THR A 494 -37.33 0.50 20.24
C THR A 494 -37.90 -0.29 19.07
N VAL A 495 -38.08 -1.59 19.25
CA VAL A 495 -38.67 -2.48 18.25
C VAL A 495 -40.01 -3.00 18.79
N HIS A 496 -41.06 -2.77 18.01
CA HIS A 496 -42.43 -3.19 18.32
C HIS A 496 -42.89 -4.26 17.33
N MET A 497 -43.49 -5.34 17.83
CA MET A 497 -44.15 -6.36 17.00
C MET A 497 -45.63 -6.03 16.86
N LEU A 498 -46.13 -6.01 15.63
CA LEU A 498 -47.57 -5.83 15.37
C LEU A 498 -48.25 -7.21 15.37
N LYS A 499 -48.97 -7.55 16.45
CA LYS A 499 -49.95 -8.65 16.47
C LYS A 499 -51.34 -8.10 16.18
N SER A 500 -52.16 -8.85 15.43
CA SER A 500 -53.49 -8.40 14.97
C SER A 500 -54.48 -8.05 16.08
N LYS A 501 -54.26 -8.41 17.36
CA LYS A 501 -55.16 -8.03 18.48
C LYS A 501 -54.55 -7.72 19.87
N ARG A 502 -53.23 -7.62 20.07
CA ARG A 502 -52.64 -7.13 21.36
C ARG A 502 -51.26 -6.48 21.17
N ARG A 503 -51.01 -5.34 21.84
CA ARG A 503 -49.67 -4.71 21.91
C ARG A 503 -48.70 -5.61 22.68
N SER A 504 -47.61 -6.03 22.05
CA SER A 504 -46.52 -6.79 22.69
C SER A 504 -45.57 -5.87 23.47
N LYS A 505 -44.86 -6.43 24.45
CA LYS A 505 -43.84 -5.72 25.27
C LYS A 505 -42.73 -5.15 24.39
N ASP A 506 -42.44 -3.87 24.56
CA ASP A 506 -41.42 -3.15 23.78
C ASP A 506 -40.01 -3.61 24.15
N GLU A 507 -39.24 -4.06 23.15
CA GLU A 507 -37.82 -4.35 23.33
C GLU A 507 -37.01 -3.10 22.94
N SER A 508 -36.24 -2.55 23.90
CA SER A 508 -35.47 -1.33 23.70
C SER A 508 -34.00 -1.55 24.06
N THR A 509 -33.09 -0.99 23.26
CA THR A 509 -31.66 -0.92 23.56
C THR A 509 -31.11 0.45 23.22
N THR A 510 -29.90 0.76 23.69
CA THR A 510 -29.22 2.02 23.42
C THR A 510 -27.84 1.78 22.83
N PHE A 511 -27.44 2.62 21.88
CA PHE A 511 -26.10 2.57 21.27
C PHE A 511 -25.50 3.96 21.17
N LEU A 512 -24.17 4.01 20.99
CA LEU A 512 -23.41 5.24 20.85
C LEU A 512 -22.86 5.35 19.44
N THR A 513 -23.05 6.51 18.81
CA THR A 513 -22.40 6.84 17.55
C THR A 513 -21.01 7.41 17.80
N PRO A 514 -20.01 7.05 16.98
CA PRO A 514 -18.65 7.56 17.11
C PRO A 514 -18.61 9.06 16.79
N SER A 515 -17.51 9.71 17.17
CA SER A 515 -17.23 11.07 16.69
C SER A 515 -16.82 11.04 15.23
N CYS A 516 -17.03 12.15 14.53
CA CYS A 516 -16.65 12.26 13.13
C CYS A 516 -15.13 12.10 12.93
N ALA A 517 -14.31 12.58 13.88
CA ALA A 517 -12.86 12.37 13.90
C ALA A 517 -12.46 10.88 13.95
N THR A 518 -13.22 10.04 14.68
CA THR A 518 -12.95 8.59 14.78
C THR A 518 -13.26 7.85 13.48
N ILE A 519 -14.21 8.32 12.67
CA ILE A 519 -14.46 7.73 11.36
C ILE A 519 -13.43 8.25 10.35
N ARG A 520 -13.13 9.56 10.36
CA ARG A 520 -12.13 10.18 9.48
C ARG A 520 -10.73 9.58 9.64
N SER A 521 -10.32 9.19 10.85
CA SER A 521 -9.03 8.54 11.07
C SER A 521 -8.93 7.11 10.54
N LYS A 522 -10.07 6.50 10.17
CA LYS A 522 -10.15 5.12 9.66
C LYS A 522 -10.43 5.05 8.16
N THR A 523 -10.62 6.19 7.49
CA THR A 523 -10.96 6.27 6.07
C THR A 523 -10.06 7.26 5.34
N HIS A 524 -9.49 6.84 4.21
CA HIS A 524 -8.72 7.72 3.32
C HIS A 524 -9.59 8.78 2.60
N LYS A 525 -10.92 8.68 2.70
CA LYS A 525 -11.88 9.63 2.11
C LYS A 525 -12.25 10.73 3.11
N TYR A 526 -12.34 11.97 2.62
CA TYR A 526 -12.74 13.13 3.42
C TYR A 526 -14.21 13.01 3.86
N ILE A 527 -14.46 13.19 5.16
CA ILE A 527 -15.80 13.17 5.77
C ILE A 527 -16.06 14.55 6.37
N PRO A 528 -17.13 15.28 5.97
CA PRO A 528 -17.46 16.58 6.54
C PRO A 528 -18.04 16.42 7.96
N CYS A 529 -17.42 17.05 8.95
CA CYS A 529 -17.80 16.94 10.36
C CYS A 529 -18.55 18.19 10.86
N PRO A 530 -19.68 18.04 11.59
CA PRO A 530 -20.37 19.18 12.20
C PRO A 530 -19.55 19.74 13.38
N GLY A 531 -19.31 21.04 13.39
CA GLY A 531 -18.54 21.74 14.43
C GLY A 531 -17.07 22.05 14.07
N GLU A 532 -16.56 21.57 12.94
CA GLU A 532 -15.39 22.19 12.31
C GLU A 532 -15.86 23.51 11.69
N GLY A 533 -15.54 24.62 12.35
CA GLY A 533 -15.45 25.90 11.67
C GLY A 533 -14.57 25.66 10.44
N VAL A 534 -15.20 25.81 9.27
CA VAL A 534 -14.64 25.55 7.95
C VAL A 534 -13.15 25.93 7.94
N PRO A 535 -12.20 24.97 7.91
CA PRO A 535 -10.97 25.23 7.23
C PRO A 535 -11.42 25.26 5.78
N SER A 536 -11.71 26.46 5.30
CA SER A 536 -11.69 26.68 3.87
C SER A 536 -10.27 26.31 3.50
N HIS A 537 -10.07 25.10 2.97
CA HIS A 537 -9.07 24.97 1.91
C HIS A 537 -9.37 26.16 1.03
N PRO A 538 -8.48 27.17 0.95
CA PRO A 538 -8.78 28.34 0.17
C PRO A 538 -9.07 27.80 -1.21
N LYS A 539 -10.35 27.86 -1.64
CA LYS A 539 -10.77 27.38 -2.96
C LYS A 539 -9.75 27.99 -3.88
N VAL A 540 -8.96 27.15 -4.54
CA VAL A 540 -7.91 27.63 -5.44
C VAL A 540 -8.68 28.26 -6.59
N LEU A 541 -8.91 29.57 -6.51
CA LEU A 541 -9.63 30.35 -7.52
C LEU A 541 -8.76 30.55 -8.77
N ALA A 542 -7.47 30.23 -8.66
CA ALA A 542 -6.54 30.16 -9.77
C ALA A 542 -7.01 29.08 -10.75
N LYS A 543 -7.41 29.52 -11.94
CA LYS A 543 -7.89 28.67 -13.02
C LYS A 543 -7.17 29.04 -14.32
N PRO A 544 -7.00 28.11 -15.26
CA PRO A 544 -6.48 28.43 -16.58
C PRO A 544 -7.55 29.20 -17.37
N GLU A 545 -7.17 30.34 -17.92
CA GLU A 545 -8.01 31.20 -18.75
C GLU A 545 -7.39 31.34 -20.14
N ASN A 546 -8.21 31.67 -21.14
CA ASN A 546 -7.77 31.89 -22.53
C ASN A 546 -7.00 30.70 -23.14
N LEU A 547 -7.52 29.48 -23.03
CA LEU A 547 -6.98 28.32 -23.75
C LEU A 547 -7.09 28.56 -25.26
N THR A 548 -5.95 28.72 -25.93
CA THR A 548 -5.83 28.83 -27.39
C THR A 548 -5.10 27.62 -27.95
N ALA A 549 -5.50 27.19 -29.15
CA ALA A 549 -4.82 26.15 -29.89
C ALA A 549 -4.38 26.72 -31.23
N SER A 550 -3.15 26.41 -31.63
CA SER A 550 -2.65 26.66 -32.98
C SER A 550 -2.07 25.36 -33.53
N PHE A 551 -2.28 25.10 -34.81
CA PHE A 551 -1.84 23.85 -35.44
C PHE A 551 -0.81 24.17 -36.51
N SER A 552 0.34 23.49 -36.46
CA SER A 552 1.32 23.48 -37.54
C SER A 552 1.31 22.13 -38.23
N ILE A 553 1.44 22.15 -39.55
CA ILE A 553 1.48 20.94 -40.37
C ILE A 553 2.91 20.84 -40.92
N ASN A 554 3.62 19.77 -40.58
CA ASN A 554 4.95 19.49 -41.12
C ASN A 554 4.99 18.06 -41.65
N GLU A 555 5.30 17.87 -42.93
CA GLU A 555 5.40 16.56 -43.60
C GLU A 555 4.19 15.62 -43.37
N GLY A 556 2.98 16.18 -43.23
CA GLY A 556 1.76 15.41 -42.99
C GLY A 556 1.45 15.08 -41.52
N ASN A 557 2.31 15.47 -40.59
CA ASN A 557 2.03 15.41 -39.15
C ASN A 557 1.47 16.76 -38.66
N ILE A 558 0.35 16.70 -37.92
CA ILE A 558 -0.24 17.87 -37.27
C ILE A 558 0.32 17.97 -35.86
N THR A 559 0.96 19.09 -35.56
CA THR A 559 1.41 19.45 -34.22
C THR A 559 0.50 20.55 -33.66
N GLY A 560 -0.13 20.29 -32.52
CA GLY A 560 -0.96 21.25 -31.82
C GLY A 560 -0.19 21.94 -30.70
N ASN A 561 -0.14 23.27 -30.74
CA ASN A 561 0.42 24.12 -29.70
C ASN A 561 -0.75 24.74 -28.90
N PHE A 562 -0.85 24.36 -27.63
CA PHE A 562 -1.91 24.79 -26.73
C PHE A 562 -1.35 25.75 -25.67
N LEU A 563 -1.85 26.98 -25.65
CA LEU A 563 -1.39 28.02 -24.74
C LEU A 563 -2.53 28.45 -23.82
N TRP A 564 -2.24 28.72 -22.55
CA TRP A 564 -3.20 29.30 -21.61
C TRP A 564 -2.55 30.38 -20.74
N ARG A 565 -3.39 31.19 -20.10
CA ARG A 565 -3.01 32.11 -19.03
C ARG A 565 -3.59 31.63 -17.72
N VAL A 566 -3.13 32.13 -16.59
CA VAL A 566 -3.67 31.80 -15.27
C VAL A 566 -4.32 33.04 -14.68
N SER A 567 -5.51 32.88 -14.10
CA SER A 567 -6.15 33.96 -13.34
C SER A 567 -5.29 34.37 -12.15
N ARG A 568 -5.42 35.62 -11.68
CA ARG A 568 -4.55 36.16 -10.61
C ARG A 568 -4.56 35.25 -9.38
N VAL A 569 -3.38 34.76 -8.99
CA VAL A 569 -3.19 33.88 -7.84
C VAL A 569 -3.02 34.72 -6.58
N ALA A 570 -3.70 34.34 -5.49
CA ALA A 570 -3.53 35.02 -4.20
C ALA A 570 -2.08 34.87 -3.70
N PRO A 571 -1.49 35.86 -3.00
CA PRO A 571 -0.05 35.88 -2.66
C PRO A 571 0.46 34.68 -1.83
N HIS A 572 -0.48 33.91 -1.26
CA HIS A 572 -0.25 32.85 -0.29
C HIS A 572 -0.33 31.46 -0.96
N GLN A 573 -0.73 31.41 -2.23
CA GLN A 573 -0.85 30.21 -3.05
C GLN A 573 0.21 30.30 -4.15
N ARG A 574 1.22 29.43 -4.11
CA ARG A 574 2.20 29.32 -5.21
C ARG A 574 1.74 28.24 -6.18
N ILE A 575 1.80 28.53 -7.48
CA ILE A 575 1.59 27.52 -8.52
C ILE A 575 2.76 26.54 -8.44
N THR A 576 2.45 25.25 -8.35
CA THR A 576 3.42 24.15 -8.33
C THR A 576 3.45 23.40 -9.65
N GLY A 577 2.43 23.54 -10.50
CA GLY A 577 2.40 23.00 -11.86
C GLY A 577 1.02 23.08 -12.52
N PHE A 578 0.90 22.45 -13.69
CA PHE A 578 -0.37 22.29 -14.40
C PHE A 578 -0.58 20.83 -14.75
N GLN A 579 -1.77 20.30 -14.50
CA GLN A 579 -2.19 19.01 -15.03
C GLN A 579 -2.95 19.24 -16.33
N VAL A 580 -2.47 18.68 -17.43
CA VAL A 580 -3.07 18.81 -18.75
C VAL A 580 -3.45 17.45 -19.27
N THR A 581 -4.71 17.27 -19.65
CA THR A 581 -5.25 16.03 -20.19
C THR A 581 -5.88 16.30 -21.55
N TRP A 582 -5.54 15.52 -22.57
CA TRP A 582 -6.19 15.59 -23.87
C TRP A 582 -6.69 14.22 -24.34
N ALA A 583 -7.84 14.22 -25.00
CA ALA A 583 -8.45 13.00 -25.52
C ALA A 583 -9.16 13.25 -26.85
N GLU A 584 -9.11 12.26 -27.73
CA GLU A 584 -9.88 12.22 -28.97
C GLU A 584 -11.36 11.95 -28.66
N ILE A 585 -12.26 12.80 -29.18
CA ILE A 585 -13.71 12.62 -29.07
C ILE A 585 -14.17 11.85 -30.32
N THR A 586 -14.71 10.65 -30.11
CA THR A 586 -15.37 9.89 -31.16
C THR A 586 -16.84 10.29 -31.27
N THR A 587 -17.32 10.48 -32.50
CA THR A 587 -18.69 10.90 -32.82
C THR A 587 -19.70 9.74 -32.85
N GLU A 588 -19.28 8.50 -32.61
CA GLU A 588 -20.19 7.36 -32.52
C GLU A 588 -20.86 7.31 -31.13
N SER A 589 -22.14 7.68 -31.07
CA SER A 589 -22.96 7.55 -29.88
C SER A 589 -23.22 6.08 -29.54
N ARG A 590 -22.52 5.53 -28.55
CA ARG A 590 -22.97 4.29 -27.91
C ARG A 590 -24.12 4.62 -26.96
N GLN A 591 -25.27 3.99 -27.18
CA GLN A 591 -26.35 3.92 -26.19
C GLN A 591 -25.83 3.12 -24.99
N ASN A 592 -25.18 3.79 -24.04
CA ASN A 592 -25.10 3.48 -22.61
C ASN A 592 -24.07 4.42 -21.97
N SER A 593 -24.49 5.09 -20.90
CA SER A 593 -23.82 6.18 -20.20
C SER A 593 -22.42 5.84 -19.65
N LEU A 594 -21.38 5.98 -20.49
CA LEU A 594 -19.97 6.12 -20.14
C LEU A 594 -19.34 7.17 -21.07
N PRO A 595 -18.40 8.02 -20.59
CA PRO A 595 -17.85 9.11 -21.42
C PRO A 595 -16.99 8.59 -22.58
N ASN A 596 -17.27 9.10 -23.79
CA ASN A 596 -16.59 8.78 -25.04
C ASN A 596 -15.15 9.32 -25.11
N SER A 597 -14.19 8.69 -24.42
CA SER A 597 -12.76 8.95 -24.66
C SER A 597 -12.01 7.63 -24.86
N ILE A 598 -11.54 7.38 -26.09
CA ILE A 598 -10.95 6.08 -26.47
C ILE A 598 -9.45 5.97 -26.13
N ILE A 599 -8.73 7.08 -25.93
CA ILE A 599 -7.43 7.16 -25.22
C ILE A 599 -7.34 8.57 -24.63
N SER A 600 -7.21 8.69 -23.30
CA SER A 600 -6.88 9.96 -22.62
C SER A 600 -5.39 10.00 -22.29
N GLN A 601 -4.67 11.01 -22.77
CA GLN A 601 -3.27 11.25 -22.40
C GLN A 601 -3.21 12.41 -21.41
N SER A 602 -2.42 12.28 -20.34
CA SER A 602 -2.27 13.31 -19.31
C SER A 602 -0.79 13.58 -19.01
N GLN A 603 -0.45 14.84 -18.82
CA GLN A 603 0.90 15.28 -18.47
C GLN A 603 0.85 16.35 -17.37
N ILE A 604 1.81 16.30 -16.44
CA ILE A 604 2.03 17.36 -15.44
C ILE A 604 3.17 18.25 -15.93
N LEU A 605 2.91 19.56 -16.04
CA LEU A 605 3.86 20.58 -16.45
C LEU A 605 4.33 21.40 -15.24
N PRO A 606 5.59 21.87 -15.23
CA PRO A 606 6.12 22.74 -14.18
C PRO A 606 5.45 24.13 -14.19
N PRO A 607 5.57 24.92 -13.10
CA PRO A 607 4.79 26.15 -12.90
C PRO A 607 5.10 27.25 -13.93
N ASP A 608 6.27 27.20 -14.58
CA ASP A 608 6.71 28.17 -15.57
C ASP A 608 6.27 27.83 -17.01
N HIS A 609 5.61 26.67 -17.21
CA HIS A 609 5.19 26.18 -18.52
C HIS A 609 3.67 26.29 -18.70
N ASN A 610 3.24 27.35 -19.37
CA ASN A 610 1.86 27.59 -19.78
C ASN A 610 1.56 27.22 -21.25
N LEU A 611 2.41 26.38 -21.83
CA LEU A 611 2.37 25.90 -23.21
C LEU A 611 2.51 24.38 -23.23
N LEU A 612 1.63 23.70 -23.96
CA LEU A 612 1.73 22.28 -24.30
C LEU A 612 1.88 22.12 -25.82
N VAL A 613 2.83 21.29 -26.24
CA VAL A 613 3.02 20.90 -27.65
C VAL A 613 2.69 19.42 -27.80
N VAL A 614 1.70 19.09 -28.62
CA VAL A 614 1.29 17.71 -28.91
C VAL A 614 1.51 17.41 -30.38
N SER A 615 2.43 16.49 -30.66
CA SER A 615 2.75 16.02 -32.01
C SER A 615 1.81 14.89 -32.46
N ASN A 616 1.73 14.64 -33.77
CA ASN A 616 1.03 13.50 -34.37
C ASN A 616 -0.49 13.46 -34.06
N LEU A 617 -1.15 14.62 -34.02
CA LEU A 617 -2.60 14.68 -33.92
C LEU A 617 -3.24 14.21 -35.24
N ARG A 618 -4.36 13.48 -35.13
CA ARG A 618 -5.10 13.00 -36.31
C ARG A 618 -5.74 14.17 -37.06
N PRO A 619 -5.79 14.16 -38.40
CA PRO A 619 -6.46 15.19 -39.19
C PRO A 619 -7.99 15.14 -39.00
N SER A 620 -8.65 16.29 -39.16
CA SER A 620 -10.12 16.43 -39.13
C SER A 620 -10.80 15.81 -37.90
N THR A 621 -10.12 15.79 -36.76
CA THR A 621 -10.52 15.07 -35.55
C THR A 621 -10.76 16.05 -34.40
N TYR A 622 -11.79 15.81 -33.58
CA TYR A 622 -12.08 16.62 -32.40
C TYR A 622 -11.28 16.12 -31.19
N TYR A 623 -10.60 17.04 -30.51
CA TYR A 623 -9.85 16.78 -29.29
C TYR A 623 -10.40 17.62 -28.14
N ARG A 624 -10.68 16.98 -27.00
CA ARG A 624 -11.00 17.64 -25.73
C ARG A 624 -9.71 17.87 -24.96
N LEU A 625 -9.37 19.12 -24.67
CA LEU A 625 -8.25 19.50 -23.81
C LEU A 625 -8.79 19.99 -22.46
N GLU A 626 -8.25 19.48 -21.37
CA GLU A 626 -8.58 19.83 -19.99
C GLU A 626 -7.32 20.24 -19.26
N VAL A 627 -7.28 21.47 -18.75
CA VAL A 627 -6.13 22.05 -18.03
C VAL A 627 -6.56 22.37 -16.62
N GLN A 628 -5.74 22.00 -15.63
CA GLN A 628 -5.98 22.25 -14.21
C GLN A 628 -4.72 22.83 -13.56
N VAL A 629 -4.87 23.88 -12.75
CA VAL A 629 -3.74 24.47 -12.01
C VAL A 629 -3.50 23.67 -10.74
N ILE A 630 -2.24 23.35 -10.45
CA ILE A 630 -1.83 22.74 -9.19
C ILE A 630 -1.15 23.83 -8.36
N THR A 631 -1.59 24.01 -7.12
CA THR A 631 -0.98 24.95 -6.17
C THR A 631 -0.59 24.24 -4.87
N THR A 632 0.16 24.93 -4.02
CA THR A 632 0.46 24.47 -2.65
C THR A 632 -0.80 24.21 -1.80
N GLY A 633 -1.95 24.77 -2.17
CA GLY A 633 -3.24 24.58 -1.49
C GLY A 633 -4.12 23.48 -2.06
N GLY A 634 -3.67 22.77 -3.10
CA GLY A 634 -4.44 21.77 -3.85
C GLY A 634 -4.67 22.16 -5.31
N GLU A 635 -5.53 21.39 -5.98
CA GLU A 635 -5.87 21.58 -7.38
C GLU A 635 -6.97 22.64 -7.55
N GLY A 636 -6.77 23.55 -8.52
CA GLY A 636 -7.77 24.51 -8.97
C GLY A 636 -8.85 23.87 -9.84
N PRO A 637 -9.90 24.62 -10.21
CA PRO A 637 -10.91 24.14 -11.14
C PRO A 637 -10.32 23.90 -12.53
N ALA A 638 -10.74 22.82 -13.17
CA ALA A 638 -10.31 22.46 -14.51
C ALA A 638 -11.04 23.28 -15.58
N THR A 639 -10.29 23.79 -16.56
CA THR A 639 -10.84 24.46 -17.74
C THR A 639 -10.74 23.52 -18.93
N VAL A 640 -11.89 23.28 -19.56
CA VAL A 640 -12.03 22.32 -20.68
C VAL A 640 -12.34 23.08 -21.96
N LYS A 641 -11.67 22.73 -23.06
CA LYS A 641 -11.97 23.26 -24.39
C LYS A 641 -11.80 22.18 -25.46
N THR A 642 -12.71 22.16 -26.41
CA THR A 642 -12.67 21.25 -27.55
C THR A 642 -12.11 21.97 -28.78
N PHE A 643 -11.21 21.32 -29.50
CA PHE A 643 -10.58 21.82 -30.71
C PHE A 643 -10.70 20.82 -31.84
N GLN A 644 -10.77 21.30 -33.07
CA GLN A 644 -10.75 20.48 -34.27
C GLN A 644 -9.43 20.68 -35.00
N THR A 645 -8.76 19.58 -35.34
CA THR A 645 -7.52 19.62 -36.12
C THR A 645 -7.81 19.91 -37.60
N PRO A 646 -6.90 20.60 -38.31
CA PRO A 646 -7.07 20.92 -39.71
C PRO A 646 -7.11 19.67 -40.58
N ASN A 647 -7.76 19.78 -41.74
CA ASN A 647 -7.76 18.72 -42.74
C ASN A 647 -6.46 18.77 -43.57
N ILE A 648 -5.85 17.62 -43.82
CA ILE A 648 -4.71 17.50 -44.74
C ILE A 648 -5.29 17.10 -46.09
N LEU A 649 -5.47 18.06 -46.99
CA LEU A 649 -5.84 17.74 -48.37
C LEU A 649 -4.66 17.02 -49.05
N PRO A 650 -4.89 15.94 -49.81
CA PRO A 650 -3.82 15.29 -50.56
C PRO A 650 -3.24 16.27 -51.58
N VAL A 651 -1.91 16.44 -51.55
CA VAL A 651 -1.16 17.15 -52.58
C VAL A 651 -1.45 16.47 -53.91
N ILE A 652 -2.21 17.12 -54.79
CA ILE A 652 -2.32 16.71 -56.18
C ILE A 652 -0.92 16.84 -56.78
N GLN A 653 -0.24 15.71 -56.97
CA GLN A 653 0.94 15.64 -57.81
C GLN A 653 0.54 16.10 -59.21
N HIS A 654 0.95 17.30 -59.59
CA HIS A 654 0.93 17.76 -60.97
C HIS A 654 1.79 16.80 -61.80
N ARG A 655 1.16 15.83 -62.46
CA ARG A 655 1.73 15.14 -63.62
C ARG A 655 2.02 16.22 -64.68
N PRO A 656 3.24 16.34 -65.21
CA PRO A 656 3.48 17.23 -66.35
C PRO A 656 2.73 16.64 -67.55
N ARG A 657 1.70 17.35 -68.04
CA ARG A 657 1.09 17.02 -69.32
C ARG A 657 2.08 17.38 -70.42
N LEU A 658 2.50 16.37 -71.17
CA LEU A 658 3.15 16.50 -72.47
C LEU A 658 2.35 17.47 -73.36
N ARG A 659 3.07 18.41 -73.95
CA ARG A 659 2.58 19.29 -75.02
C ARG A 659 2.09 18.45 -76.21
N GLN A 660 0.87 18.69 -76.64
CA GLN A 660 0.54 18.68 -78.07
C GLN A 660 -0.20 19.97 -78.41
N HIS A 661 0.23 20.54 -79.53
CA HIS A 661 -0.02 21.89 -80.02
C HIS A 661 -1.46 22.12 -80.54
N HIS A 662 -1.94 23.36 -80.32
CA HIS A 662 -2.73 24.27 -81.18
C HIS A 662 -3.75 23.68 -82.19
N SER A 663 -4.97 24.20 -82.38
CA SER A 663 -5.37 25.61 -82.58
C SER A 663 -6.90 25.74 -82.72
N HIS A 664 -7.41 26.94 -82.38
CA HIS A 664 -8.58 27.67 -82.92
C HIS A 664 -9.78 26.91 -83.55
N HIS A 665 -10.99 27.14 -83.01
CA HIS A 665 -11.93 28.12 -83.61
C HIS A 665 -13.17 28.38 -82.71
N GLN A 666 -13.71 29.58 -82.88
CA GLN A 666 -14.85 30.20 -82.18
C GLN A 666 -16.22 29.58 -82.53
N LYS A 667 -17.21 29.87 -81.65
CA LYS A 667 -18.69 30.04 -81.82
C LYS A 667 -19.24 30.13 -83.27
N PRO A 668 -20.56 29.96 -83.55
CA PRO A 668 -21.73 30.01 -82.63
C PRO A 668 -22.86 28.97 -82.90
N LEU A 669 -23.89 29.04 -82.04
CA LEU A 669 -25.29 28.60 -82.21
C LEU A 669 -25.82 28.62 -83.66
N VAL A 670 -26.51 27.55 -84.08
CA VAL A 670 -27.83 27.56 -84.78
C VAL A 670 -28.51 26.20 -84.55
N GLU A 671 -29.75 26.21 -84.05
CA GLU A 671 -30.70 25.09 -84.07
C GLU A 671 -31.20 24.83 -85.50
N ARG A 672 -31.30 23.55 -85.88
CA ARG A 672 -32.34 23.09 -86.82
C ARG A 672 -32.61 21.58 -86.62
N HIS A 673 -33.88 21.32 -86.28
CA HIS A 673 -34.66 20.07 -86.25
C HIS A 673 -34.42 19.09 -85.11
#